data_AF-A0A1Y5E1J5-F1
#
_entry.id   AF-A0A1Y5E1J5-F1
#
_cell.length_a   1.000
_cell.length_b   1.000
_cell.length_c   1.000
_cell.angle_alpha   90.00
_cell.angle_beta   90.00
_cell.angle_gamma   90.00
#
_symmetry.space_group_name_H-M   'P 1'
#
loop_
_entity.id
_entity.type
_entity.pdbx_description
1 polymer ?
#
loop_
_entity_poly.entity_id
_entity_poly.type
_entity_poly.pdbx_seq_one_letter_code
_entity_poly.pdbx_strand_id
1 'polypeptide(L)'
;NGEDSPAPEDSTVDEEGLATAATQDDSYDGDVAGIALTAGGDLNISWGSDDNNSGTANRSVAFDAAQPGLSGLTSNGEDVVFSLSNDGTVLTAIADGVTVFTVSLSDLESGSYDFSLLDNLDHPTADTEDDINLTFNFTATDSDGDTAGSSFTITVDDDAPVIGEALSENDGNSILLGAKDGSADLGDWGVTPGALTGAVTMNGVTANIAFQDNDSNANSKLRIYNNNADHIGGGSLADNDGQGINNGETLTISFDQLMQQAEIGVDGLGNHFLPESSQQAHATWIAYKNGVEVASGDVKQSTDDNNATTNSFVVEVEFDKIEFTTISDATNSNYSIQYMNVDYIVDDTFDYVSIDSQGLESEVATVTIDMDTMGETASEETTSATYEAYAYNGDNFMTGNFNNPGNIKLNSVNETAIATEYGVGIQNNQNESETGIDDNESLLLKITETVKSATFNLNVPSNQSFNGGWVAFNSNGNAISTGTFASTGSLLLTIASIGEFEYIAFDAHTSNGNANDSGFYVEAVSYVNTSDESHDFSTPSTIAGETITEKNIESTINTGDGDDSITATKDIKNQATINTNEGDDTVTAKNLDSSSINTSEGNDTVTITHDMKNQSSINTGDDDDTVTISHNLDGGTIITGSGNDIVTVNNDMKNQATINTGEGNDTVTIGNNIDSASIDTGSGNDTVNIGNKLENQASIEMGDGFDILDLSRDADIDLTQISNRVKNAEVIDINDSSDQKVTIDFSDIVDLTDDDNELVFVGNNGDVIDFSDNSDWQLNGNETKKVDGVDGDFKEYVSTQAGVSVSIFIEDDIDVEDF
;
A
#
# COMPACT_ATOMS: atom_id res chain seq x y z
N ASN A 1 -19.18 -32.81 -63.67
CA ASN A 1 -18.60 -33.74 -62.69
C ASN A 1 -17.62 -32.88 -61.90
N GLY A 2 -18.03 -32.10 -60.92
CA GLY A 2 -18.92 -32.48 -59.82
C GLY A 2 -18.05 -33.10 -58.75
N GLU A 3 -17.21 -32.30 -58.11
CA GLU A 3 -16.61 -32.53 -56.79
C GLU A 3 -16.47 -31.15 -56.14
N ASP A 4 -16.92 -31.03 -54.89
CA ASP A 4 -16.62 -29.92 -54.00
C ASP A 4 -15.11 -29.68 -54.04
N SER A 5 -14.67 -28.53 -54.57
CA SER A 5 -13.40 -28.01 -54.08
C SER A 5 -13.63 -27.69 -52.60
N PRO A 6 -12.80 -28.22 -51.68
CA PRO A 6 -12.90 -27.82 -50.28
C PRO A 6 -12.78 -26.30 -50.18
N ALA A 7 -13.48 -25.70 -49.21
CA ALA A 7 -13.32 -24.29 -48.92
C ALA A 7 -11.86 -24.01 -48.52
N PRO A 8 -11.35 -22.76 -48.68
CA PRO A 8 -10.09 -22.36 -48.07
C PRO A 8 -10.06 -22.74 -46.58
N GLU A 9 -8.88 -23.09 -46.07
CA GLU A 9 -8.70 -23.45 -44.67
C GLU A 9 -8.70 -22.19 -43.79
N ASP A 10 -9.48 -22.19 -42.71
CA ASP A 10 -9.41 -21.16 -41.67
C ASP A 10 -8.35 -21.54 -40.62
N SER A 11 -7.78 -20.55 -39.93
CA SER A 11 -6.77 -20.76 -38.88
C SER A 11 -7.00 -19.85 -37.68
N THR A 12 -6.29 -20.14 -36.58
CA THR A 12 -6.32 -19.35 -35.34
C THR A 12 -4.90 -18.94 -34.92
N VAL A 13 -4.77 -17.78 -34.29
CA VAL A 13 -3.58 -17.26 -33.60
C VAL A 13 -3.99 -16.70 -32.23
N ASP A 14 -3.02 -16.61 -31.33
CA ASP A 14 -3.15 -16.10 -29.94
C ASP A 14 -2.43 -14.79 -29.74
N GLU A 15 -3.05 -13.83 -29.06
CA GLU A 15 -2.37 -12.63 -28.59
C GLU A 15 -1.41 -12.91 -27.42
N GLU A 16 -1.57 -14.01 -26.66
CA GLU A 16 -0.66 -14.42 -25.58
C GLU A 16 0.78 -14.63 -26.07
N GLY A 17 0.95 -14.94 -27.35
CA GLY A 17 2.27 -15.03 -27.96
C GLY A 17 3.02 -13.71 -28.03
N LEU A 18 2.32 -12.58 -27.93
CA LEU A 18 2.88 -11.22 -27.83
C LEU A 18 3.35 -10.91 -26.40
N ALA A 19 2.80 -11.60 -25.41
CA ALA A 19 3.08 -11.39 -23.99
C ALA A 19 4.36 -12.08 -23.50
N THR A 20 4.84 -11.68 -22.31
CA THR A 20 6.00 -12.32 -21.67
C THR A 20 5.65 -13.72 -21.16
N ALA A 21 6.63 -14.63 -21.03
CA ALA A 21 6.37 -16.03 -20.64
C ALA A 21 5.66 -16.22 -19.28
N ALA A 22 5.56 -15.17 -18.44
CA ALA A 22 4.90 -15.21 -17.14
C ALA A 22 3.37 -15.04 -17.21
N THR A 23 2.85 -14.58 -18.34
CA THR A 23 1.41 -14.28 -18.56
C THR A 23 0.81 -15.14 -19.67
N GLN A 24 1.46 -16.24 -20.04
CA GLN A 24 0.97 -17.17 -21.06
C GLN A 24 0.20 -18.32 -20.39
N ASP A 25 -1.01 -18.65 -20.86
CA ASP A 25 -1.90 -19.74 -20.39
C ASP A 25 -2.51 -19.47 -19.00
N ASP A 26 -3.36 -18.46 -18.94
CA ASP A 26 -4.30 -18.20 -17.86
C ASP A 26 -5.61 -18.94 -18.15
N SER A 27 -6.06 -19.75 -17.21
CA SER A 27 -7.17 -20.70 -17.45
C SER A 27 -8.58 -20.04 -17.57
N TYR A 28 -8.72 -18.93 -18.30
CA TYR A 28 -9.98 -18.30 -18.64
C TYR A 28 -10.83 -19.18 -19.57
N ASP A 29 -12.15 -18.96 -19.53
CA ASP A 29 -13.11 -19.74 -20.32
C ASP A 29 -13.22 -19.13 -21.72
N GLY A 30 -12.50 -19.68 -22.68
CA GLY A 30 -12.47 -19.17 -24.05
C GLY A 30 -11.15 -19.49 -24.75
N ASP A 31 -10.06 -19.45 -23.98
CA ASP A 31 -8.66 -19.62 -24.40
C ASP A 31 -8.42 -20.79 -25.37
N VAL A 32 -7.78 -20.45 -26.48
CA VAL A 32 -7.23 -21.35 -27.48
C VAL A 32 -5.81 -21.79 -27.07
N ALA A 33 -5.74 -22.93 -26.39
CA ALA A 33 -4.47 -23.60 -26.05
C ALA A 33 -3.31 -23.42 -27.06
N GLY A 34 -2.35 -22.57 -26.73
CA GLY A 34 -1.35 -22.14 -27.69
C GLY A 34 -0.55 -20.94 -27.20
N ILE A 35 0.18 -20.34 -28.14
CA ILE A 35 0.71 -18.96 -28.13
C ILE A 35 1.08 -18.57 -29.58
N ALA A 36 0.31 -19.07 -30.54
CA ALA A 36 0.77 -19.15 -31.93
C ALA A 36 0.57 -17.81 -32.65
N LEU A 37 1.63 -17.01 -32.80
CA LEU A 37 1.57 -15.75 -33.56
C LEU A 37 1.53 -15.91 -35.09
N THR A 38 1.69 -17.12 -35.60
CA THR A 38 1.74 -17.37 -37.03
C THR A 38 0.83 -18.52 -37.42
N ALA A 39 0.08 -18.32 -38.50
CA ALA A 39 -0.83 -19.31 -39.04
C ALA A 39 -0.69 -19.39 -40.56
N GLY A 40 -1.01 -20.55 -41.14
CA GLY A 40 -0.99 -20.74 -42.59
C GLY A 40 -1.90 -21.88 -43.01
N GLY A 41 -2.51 -21.74 -44.18
CA GLY A 41 -3.51 -22.70 -44.69
C GLY A 41 -3.57 -22.76 -46.20
N ASP A 42 -4.20 -23.83 -46.71
CA ASP A 42 -4.44 -24.03 -48.15
C ASP A 42 -5.66 -23.21 -48.63
N LEU A 43 -5.52 -22.52 -49.77
CA LEU A 43 -6.61 -21.80 -50.43
C LEU A 43 -7.53 -22.72 -51.24
N ASN A 44 -7.12 -23.98 -51.44
CA ASN A 44 -7.88 -25.03 -52.12
C ASN A 44 -8.33 -24.67 -53.55
N ILE A 45 -7.54 -23.87 -54.26
CA ILE A 45 -7.83 -23.40 -55.61
C ILE A 45 -7.70 -24.56 -56.60
N SER A 46 -8.76 -24.80 -57.39
CA SER A 46 -8.73 -25.77 -58.49
C SER A 46 -8.41 -25.08 -59.81
N TRP A 47 -7.15 -25.12 -60.21
CA TRP A 47 -6.66 -24.52 -61.47
C TRP A 47 -7.08 -25.26 -62.74
N GLY A 48 -7.67 -26.45 -62.60
CA GLY A 48 -8.25 -27.18 -63.72
C GLY A 48 -7.27 -27.53 -64.84
N SER A 49 -7.70 -27.34 -66.09
CA SER A 49 -6.85 -27.62 -67.27
C SER A 49 -5.86 -26.49 -67.59
N ASP A 50 -5.99 -25.34 -66.90
CA ASP A 50 -5.33 -24.07 -67.20
C ASP A 50 -4.37 -23.67 -66.06
N ASP A 51 -3.66 -24.69 -65.54
CA ASP A 51 -2.70 -24.71 -64.43
C ASP A 51 -1.25 -24.33 -64.87
N ASN A 52 -1.07 -23.31 -65.71
CA ASN A 52 0.26 -22.85 -66.09
C ASN A 52 0.74 -21.70 -65.18
N ASN A 53 1.71 -21.99 -64.30
CA ASN A 53 2.33 -21.00 -63.42
C ASN A 53 3.67 -20.45 -63.94
N SER A 54 3.74 -20.15 -65.25
CA SER A 54 4.87 -19.36 -65.77
C SER A 54 4.57 -18.64 -67.10
N GLY A 55 5.33 -17.57 -67.39
CA GLY A 55 5.35 -16.93 -68.71
C GLY A 55 4.20 -15.93 -68.92
N THR A 56 3.73 -15.77 -70.16
CA THR A 56 2.67 -14.80 -70.50
C THR A 56 1.24 -15.29 -70.26
N ALA A 57 1.08 -16.60 -70.05
CA ALA A 57 -0.17 -17.24 -69.67
C ALA A 57 0.04 -17.77 -68.25
N ASN A 58 0.17 -16.85 -67.30
CA ASN A 58 0.49 -17.16 -65.91
C ASN A 58 -0.77 -17.08 -65.08
N ARG A 59 -1.05 -18.12 -64.28
CA ARG A 59 -2.02 -17.99 -63.19
C ARG A 59 -1.53 -17.00 -62.13
N SER A 60 -2.43 -16.57 -61.25
CA SER A 60 -2.08 -15.72 -60.10
C SER A 60 -3.17 -15.78 -59.03
N VAL A 61 -2.80 -15.44 -57.80
CA VAL A 61 -3.74 -15.13 -56.72
C VAL A 61 -3.37 -13.77 -56.13
N ALA A 62 -4.36 -12.95 -55.80
CA ALA A 62 -4.16 -11.66 -55.15
C ALA A 62 -5.36 -11.33 -54.25
N PHE A 63 -5.11 -10.55 -53.20
CA PHE A 63 -6.18 -9.99 -52.38
C PHE A 63 -7.08 -9.05 -53.18
N ASP A 64 -8.36 -9.07 -52.87
CA ASP A 64 -9.28 -8.06 -53.38
C ASP A 64 -8.92 -6.68 -52.81
N ALA A 65 -9.10 -5.62 -53.61
CA ALA A 65 -8.77 -4.26 -53.17
C ALA A 65 -9.63 -3.77 -51.99
N ALA A 66 -10.82 -4.37 -51.79
CA ALA A 66 -11.71 -4.07 -50.68
C ALA A 66 -11.78 -5.27 -49.74
N GLN A 67 -11.43 -5.04 -48.47
CA GLN A 67 -11.45 -6.02 -47.39
C GLN A 67 -12.46 -5.58 -46.33
N PRO A 68 -13.79 -5.75 -46.56
CA PRO A 68 -14.80 -5.36 -45.59
C PRO A 68 -14.72 -6.14 -44.27
N GLY A 69 -14.09 -7.32 -44.28
CA GLY A 69 -13.85 -8.12 -43.07
C GLY A 69 -12.77 -7.55 -42.14
N LEU A 70 -12.13 -6.45 -42.51
CA LEU A 70 -11.10 -5.76 -41.71
C LEU A 70 -11.54 -4.34 -41.29
N SER A 71 -12.83 -4.01 -41.40
CA SER A 71 -13.33 -2.66 -41.09
C SER A 71 -13.62 -2.49 -39.61
N GLY A 72 -13.17 -1.36 -39.03
CA GLY A 72 -13.49 -0.99 -37.65
C GLY A 72 -12.60 -1.66 -36.60
N LEU A 73 -11.47 -2.24 -37.02
CA LEU A 73 -10.44 -2.75 -36.13
C LEU A 73 -9.63 -1.58 -35.55
N THR A 74 -9.30 -1.67 -34.27
CA THR A 74 -8.36 -0.78 -33.59
C THR A 74 -7.26 -1.61 -32.92
N SER A 75 -6.14 -0.97 -32.62
CA SER A 75 -5.01 -1.53 -31.86
C SER A 75 -4.47 -0.41 -30.98
N ASN A 76 -4.44 -0.64 -29.67
CA ASN A 76 -4.10 0.37 -28.67
C ASN A 76 -4.97 1.65 -28.79
N GLY A 77 -6.24 1.47 -29.13
CA GLY A 77 -7.20 2.56 -29.35
C GLY A 77 -7.09 3.26 -30.71
N GLU A 78 -6.10 2.92 -31.54
CA GLU A 78 -5.84 3.59 -32.83
C GLU A 78 -6.37 2.78 -34.03
N ASP A 79 -6.91 3.47 -35.04
CA ASP A 79 -7.51 2.84 -36.23
C ASP A 79 -6.50 1.98 -37.00
N VAL A 80 -6.80 0.69 -37.19
CA VAL A 80 -5.99 -0.20 -38.02
C VAL A 80 -6.28 0.06 -39.50
N VAL A 81 -5.24 0.44 -40.24
CA VAL A 81 -5.30 0.70 -41.69
C VAL A 81 -4.39 -0.26 -42.44
N PHE A 82 -4.93 -0.95 -43.45
CA PHE A 82 -4.14 -1.86 -44.27
C PHE A 82 -3.67 -1.24 -45.59
N SER A 83 -2.59 -1.81 -46.12
CA SER A 83 -2.08 -1.55 -47.47
C SER A 83 -1.76 -2.86 -48.19
N LEU A 84 -1.85 -2.84 -49.52
CA LEU A 84 -1.51 -3.98 -50.38
C LEU A 84 -0.19 -3.72 -51.12
N SER A 85 0.58 -4.77 -51.32
CA SER A 85 1.74 -4.75 -52.22
C SER A 85 1.33 -4.44 -53.67
N ASN A 86 2.28 -4.02 -54.50
CA ASN A 86 2.00 -3.64 -55.90
C ASN A 86 1.40 -4.78 -56.74
N ASP A 87 1.68 -6.03 -56.40
CA ASP A 87 1.16 -7.24 -57.02
C ASP A 87 -0.06 -7.82 -56.27
N GLY A 88 -0.46 -7.22 -55.15
CA GLY A 88 -1.64 -7.60 -54.37
C GLY A 88 -1.50 -8.90 -53.58
N THR A 89 -0.30 -9.43 -53.43
CA THR A 89 -0.03 -10.72 -52.76
C THR A 89 0.29 -10.56 -51.28
N VAL A 90 0.64 -9.36 -50.81
CA VAL A 90 0.91 -9.08 -49.38
C VAL A 90 -0.01 -7.97 -48.89
N LEU A 91 -0.64 -8.21 -47.75
CA LEU A 91 -1.41 -7.24 -46.98
C LEU A 91 -0.64 -6.91 -45.70
N THR A 92 -0.47 -5.63 -45.41
CA THR A 92 0.18 -5.11 -44.20
C THR A 92 -0.78 -4.17 -43.49
N ALA A 93 -1.17 -4.52 -42.26
CA ALA A 93 -2.04 -3.72 -41.39
C ALA A 93 -1.19 -2.92 -40.38
N ILE A 94 -1.49 -1.63 -40.24
CA ILE A 94 -0.71 -0.68 -39.45
C ILE A 94 -1.64 0.19 -38.59
N ALA A 95 -1.31 0.35 -37.32
CA ALA A 95 -1.90 1.32 -36.38
C ALA A 95 -0.76 2.17 -35.79
N ASP A 96 -0.94 3.48 -35.66
CA ASP A 96 0.09 4.46 -35.23
C ASP A 96 1.53 4.25 -35.79
N GLY A 97 1.65 3.75 -37.02
CA GLY A 97 2.95 3.47 -37.65
C GLY A 97 3.63 2.17 -37.22
N VAL A 98 3.02 1.39 -36.33
CA VAL A 98 3.41 0.02 -35.94
C VAL A 98 2.65 -0.99 -36.79
N THR A 99 3.31 -2.09 -37.19
CA THR A 99 2.66 -3.14 -37.98
C THR A 99 1.96 -4.11 -37.05
N VAL A 100 0.64 -4.22 -37.14
CA VAL A 100 -0.18 -5.09 -36.29
C VAL A 100 -0.18 -6.52 -36.81
N PHE A 101 -0.38 -6.71 -38.11
CA PHE A 101 -0.23 -8.02 -38.73
C PHE A 101 0.16 -7.94 -40.21
N THR A 102 0.66 -9.06 -40.72
CA THR A 102 0.95 -9.25 -42.15
C THR A 102 0.37 -10.55 -42.67
N VAL A 103 -0.11 -10.53 -43.91
CA VAL A 103 -0.65 -11.71 -44.59
C VAL A 103 -0.10 -11.78 -46.01
N SER A 104 0.39 -12.94 -46.42
CA SER A 104 0.89 -13.17 -47.78
C SER A 104 0.18 -14.33 -48.46
N LEU A 105 -0.04 -14.22 -49.77
CA LEU A 105 -0.60 -15.28 -50.61
C LEU A 105 0.45 -15.85 -51.55
N SER A 106 0.34 -17.16 -51.79
CA SER A 106 1.14 -17.90 -52.76
C SER A 106 0.21 -18.58 -53.76
N ASP A 107 0.56 -18.56 -55.04
CA ASP A 107 -0.13 -19.30 -56.10
C ASP A 107 0.52 -20.66 -56.40
N LEU A 108 1.43 -21.14 -55.54
CA LEU A 108 2.04 -22.46 -55.67
C LEU A 108 1.01 -23.54 -55.31
N GLU A 109 1.08 -24.69 -56.00
CA GLU A 109 0.16 -25.82 -55.77
C GLU A 109 -1.32 -25.38 -55.86
N SER A 110 -2.14 -25.63 -54.84
CA SER A 110 -3.54 -25.18 -54.69
C SER A 110 -3.67 -23.75 -54.15
N GLY A 111 -2.55 -23.06 -53.95
CA GLY A 111 -2.47 -21.75 -53.33
C GLY A 111 -2.42 -21.84 -51.80
N SER A 112 -1.75 -20.91 -51.15
CA SER A 112 -1.66 -20.87 -49.69
C SER A 112 -1.63 -19.43 -49.17
N TYR A 113 -1.90 -19.27 -47.88
CA TYR A 113 -1.60 -18.04 -47.15
C TYR A 113 -0.65 -18.29 -45.98
N ASP A 114 0.09 -17.26 -45.61
CA ASP A 114 0.88 -17.18 -44.39
C ASP A 114 0.53 -15.86 -43.66
N PHE A 115 0.12 -15.97 -42.40
CA PHE A 115 -0.29 -14.89 -41.51
C PHE A 115 0.71 -14.76 -40.35
N SER A 116 1.01 -13.53 -39.94
CA SER A 116 1.77 -13.21 -38.73
C SER A 116 1.11 -12.06 -37.98
N LEU A 117 0.72 -12.32 -36.73
CA LEU A 117 0.40 -11.32 -35.72
C LEU A 117 1.71 -10.74 -35.19
N LEU A 118 1.75 -9.42 -34.99
CA LEU A 118 2.95 -8.68 -34.61
C LEU A 118 2.68 -7.64 -33.52
N ASP A 119 1.43 -7.25 -33.34
CA ASP A 119 0.93 -6.37 -32.29
C ASP A 119 -0.54 -6.73 -31.98
N ASN A 120 -1.05 -6.28 -30.84
CA ASN A 120 -2.36 -6.64 -30.33
C ASN A 120 -3.51 -5.96 -31.11
N LEU A 121 -4.70 -6.56 -31.11
CA LEU A 121 -5.95 -5.96 -31.56
C LEU A 121 -6.80 -5.58 -30.35
N ASP A 122 -7.64 -4.54 -30.46
CA ASP A 122 -8.54 -4.21 -29.34
C ASP A 122 -9.83 -5.03 -29.43
N HIS A 123 -10.05 -5.86 -28.41
CA HIS A 123 -11.23 -6.69 -28.29
C HIS A 123 -12.42 -5.95 -27.64
N PRO A 124 -13.66 -6.30 -28.00
CA PRO A 124 -14.86 -5.60 -27.54
C PRO A 124 -15.21 -5.81 -26.07
N THR A 125 -14.74 -6.88 -25.42
CA THR A 125 -15.10 -7.21 -24.03
C THR A 125 -13.85 -7.25 -23.16
N ALA A 126 -13.74 -6.32 -22.22
CA ALA A 126 -12.66 -6.36 -21.23
C ALA A 126 -12.77 -7.61 -20.32
N ASP A 127 -11.60 -8.07 -19.85
CA ASP A 127 -11.43 -9.15 -18.87
C ASP A 127 -11.91 -10.55 -19.33
N THR A 128 -11.90 -10.83 -20.64
CA THR A 128 -12.32 -12.13 -21.20
C THR A 128 -11.54 -12.51 -22.46
N GLU A 129 -11.26 -13.81 -22.64
CA GLU A 129 -10.80 -14.36 -23.93
C GLU A 129 -11.92 -14.34 -24.97
N ASP A 130 -11.96 -13.29 -25.78
CA ASP A 130 -12.97 -13.14 -26.83
C ASP A 130 -12.36 -13.10 -28.24
N ASP A 131 -13.05 -13.67 -29.23
CA ASP A 131 -12.49 -13.86 -30.58
C ASP A 131 -12.74 -12.67 -31.53
N ILE A 132 -11.69 -12.16 -32.19
CA ILE A 132 -11.81 -11.34 -33.41
C ILE A 132 -11.61 -12.21 -34.67
N ASN A 133 -12.59 -12.19 -35.57
CA ASN A 133 -12.52 -12.91 -36.84
C ASN A 133 -12.13 -12.00 -38.01
N LEU A 134 -10.92 -12.17 -38.54
CA LEU A 134 -10.37 -11.46 -39.69
C LEU A 134 -10.66 -12.22 -40.99
N THR A 135 -11.59 -11.71 -41.81
CA THR A 135 -11.92 -12.34 -43.11
C THR A 135 -11.19 -11.67 -44.28
N PHE A 136 -10.39 -12.46 -45.01
CA PHE A 136 -9.62 -12.01 -46.17
C PHE A 136 -10.22 -12.51 -47.49
N ASN A 137 -10.64 -11.58 -48.34
CA ASN A 137 -11.14 -11.87 -49.69
C ASN A 137 -10.00 -11.88 -50.71
N PHE A 138 -9.99 -12.87 -51.60
CA PHE A 138 -9.01 -12.98 -52.67
C PHE A 138 -9.65 -13.41 -53.99
N THR A 139 -8.98 -13.08 -55.09
CA THR A 139 -9.34 -13.51 -56.44
C THR A 139 -8.19 -14.31 -57.06
N ALA A 140 -8.49 -15.53 -57.47
CA ALA A 140 -7.62 -16.37 -58.29
C ALA A 140 -7.92 -16.13 -59.78
N THR A 141 -6.88 -16.06 -60.60
CA THR A 141 -6.97 -15.95 -62.07
C THR A 141 -6.17 -17.09 -62.70
N ASP A 142 -6.78 -17.87 -63.57
CA ASP A 142 -6.08 -18.96 -64.26
C ASP A 142 -5.25 -18.45 -65.46
N SER A 143 -4.67 -19.38 -66.21
CA SER A 143 -3.71 -19.05 -67.27
C SER A 143 -4.33 -18.43 -68.52
N ASP A 144 -5.64 -18.59 -68.76
CA ASP A 144 -6.33 -17.98 -69.91
C ASP A 144 -7.15 -16.74 -69.54
N GLY A 145 -7.23 -16.45 -68.25
CA GLY A 145 -7.70 -15.19 -67.67
C GLY A 145 -9.07 -15.29 -67.00
N ASP A 146 -9.60 -16.49 -66.81
CA ASP A 146 -10.83 -16.70 -66.04
C ASP A 146 -10.55 -16.50 -64.54
N THR A 147 -11.50 -15.87 -63.84
CA THR A 147 -11.34 -15.46 -62.43
C THR A 147 -12.36 -16.13 -61.51
N ALA A 148 -11.95 -16.50 -60.30
CA ALA A 148 -12.81 -16.96 -59.22
C ALA A 148 -12.41 -16.30 -57.89
N GLY A 149 -13.38 -15.81 -57.13
CA GLY A 149 -13.16 -15.21 -55.80
C GLY A 149 -13.59 -16.13 -54.67
N SER A 150 -12.89 -16.05 -53.54
CA SER A 150 -13.21 -16.75 -52.29
C SER A 150 -12.63 -15.98 -51.09
N SER A 151 -12.80 -16.51 -49.88
CA SER A 151 -12.25 -15.95 -48.66
C SER A 151 -11.75 -17.03 -47.69
N PHE A 152 -10.86 -16.65 -46.78
CA PHE A 152 -10.47 -17.42 -45.58
C PHE A 152 -10.54 -16.52 -44.35
N THR A 153 -10.62 -17.13 -43.18
CA THR A 153 -10.70 -16.45 -41.88
C THR A 153 -9.49 -16.78 -41.02
N ILE A 154 -8.94 -15.76 -40.36
CA ILE A 154 -8.05 -15.93 -39.22
C ILE A 154 -8.80 -15.48 -37.98
N THR A 155 -8.94 -16.37 -37.02
CA THR A 155 -9.44 -16.03 -35.68
C THR A 155 -8.24 -15.59 -34.85
N VAL A 156 -8.34 -14.41 -34.24
CA VAL A 156 -7.39 -13.90 -33.26
C VAL A 156 -8.11 -14.03 -31.93
N ASP A 157 -7.61 -14.90 -31.06
CA ASP A 157 -8.06 -15.03 -29.68
C ASP A 157 -7.37 -13.94 -28.85
N ASP A 158 -8.13 -13.24 -27.99
CA ASP A 158 -7.65 -12.13 -27.14
C ASP A 158 -6.56 -12.60 -26.17
N ASP A 159 -5.96 -11.66 -25.42
CA ASP A 159 -5.30 -11.98 -24.16
C ASP A 159 -6.08 -11.39 -22.97
N ALA A 160 -6.57 -12.22 -22.06
CA ALA A 160 -7.19 -11.70 -20.85
C ALA A 160 -6.12 -11.10 -19.90
N PRO A 161 -6.46 -10.01 -19.17
CA PRO A 161 -5.56 -9.47 -18.17
C PRO A 161 -5.33 -10.47 -17.03
N VAL A 162 -4.07 -10.88 -16.88
CA VAL A 162 -3.61 -11.71 -15.76
C VAL A 162 -3.06 -10.83 -14.64
N ILE A 163 -3.68 -10.88 -13.47
CA ILE A 163 -2.97 -10.56 -12.23
C ILE A 163 -2.04 -11.74 -11.98
N GLY A 164 -0.75 -11.56 -12.22
CA GLY A 164 0.26 -12.60 -12.01
C GLY A 164 0.05 -13.29 -10.67
N GLU A 165 0.12 -14.63 -10.64
CA GLU A 165 0.10 -15.33 -9.37
C GLU A 165 1.22 -14.75 -8.49
N ALA A 166 0.89 -14.39 -7.25
CA ALA A 166 1.90 -14.10 -6.25
C ALA A 166 2.88 -15.28 -6.23
N LEU A 167 4.14 -15.03 -6.59
CA LEU A 167 5.17 -16.05 -6.60
C LEU A 167 5.18 -16.71 -5.22
N SER A 168 4.73 -17.96 -5.19
CA SER A 168 4.68 -18.80 -3.99
C SER A 168 6.06 -18.82 -3.31
N GLU A 169 6.09 -18.51 -2.00
CA GLU A 169 7.20 -18.63 -1.03
C GLU A 169 8.42 -19.49 -1.45
N ASN A 170 9.22 -18.97 -2.39
CA ASN A 170 10.60 -19.33 -2.69
C ASN A 170 11.19 -18.14 -3.46
N ASP A 171 11.65 -17.12 -2.73
CA ASP A 171 12.56 -16.03 -3.14
C ASP A 171 12.70 -15.81 -4.65
N GLY A 172 11.61 -15.43 -5.34
CA GLY A 172 11.52 -15.33 -6.81
C GLY A 172 12.54 -14.39 -7.47
N ASN A 173 13.41 -13.78 -6.68
CA ASN A 173 14.47 -12.85 -7.06
C ASN A 173 15.85 -13.44 -6.77
N SER A 174 16.01 -14.77 -6.80
CA SER A 174 17.29 -15.45 -6.53
C SER A 174 17.73 -16.39 -7.65
N ILE A 175 19.05 -16.51 -7.86
CA ILE A 175 19.67 -17.50 -8.75
C ILE A 175 20.71 -18.34 -8.00
N LEU A 176 20.76 -19.64 -8.29
CA LEU A 176 21.74 -20.57 -7.71
C LEU A 176 22.72 -21.04 -8.78
N LEU A 177 23.97 -20.56 -8.70
CA LEU A 177 25.08 -21.08 -9.49
C LEU A 177 25.70 -22.29 -8.77
N GLY A 178 25.84 -23.41 -9.47
CA GLY A 178 26.32 -24.67 -8.88
C GLY A 178 25.24 -25.38 -8.05
N ALA A 179 25.63 -26.06 -6.97
CA ALA A 179 24.69 -26.80 -6.12
C ALA A 179 25.21 -26.94 -4.69
N LYS A 180 24.36 -26.62 -3.70
CA LYS A 180 24.68 -26.70 -2.26
C LYS A 180 25.00 -28.13 -1.79
N ASP A 181 24.46 -29.14 -2.46
CA ASP A 181 24.73 -30.55 -2.17
C ASP A 181 25.99 -31.09 -2.87
N GLY A 182 26.68 -30.24 -3.63
CA GLY A 182 27.86 -30.59 -4.41
C GLY A 182 27.55 -31.52 -5.57
N SER A 183 26.33 -31.59 -6.10
CA SER A 183 26.02 -32.39 -7.29
C SER A 183 26.38 -31.71 -8.61
N ALA A 184 26.71 -30.41 -8.58
CA ALA A 184 26.87 -29.56 -9.74
C ALA A 184 27.90 -30.05 -10.77
N ASP A 185 27.65 -29.75 -12.04
CA ASP A 185 28.56 -29.91 -13.16
C ASP A 185 28.86 -28.59 -13.89
N LEU A 186 29.60 -28.67 -15.00
CA LEU A 186 30.15 -27.49 -15.67
C LEU A 186 29.06 -26.70 -16.42
N GLY A 187 27.96 -27.39 -16.77
CA GLY A 187 26.77 -26.79 -17.33
C GLY A 187 26.03 -25.90 -16.33
N ASP A 188 26.01 -26.26 -15.04
CA ASP A 188 25.37 -25.48 -13.97
C ASP A 188 26.06 -24.13 -13.74
N TRP A 189 27.33 -24.00 -14.15
CA TRP A 189 28.09 -22.75 -14.15
C TRP A 189 28.15 -22.08 -15.53
N GLY A 190 27.52 -22.66 -16.57
CA GLY A 190 27.57 -22.13 -17.93
C GLY A 190 28.95 -22.21 -18.61
N VAL A 191 29.86 -23.05 -18.10
CA VAL A 191 31.24 -23.13 -18.61
C VAL A 191 31.46 -24.41 -19.41
N THR A 192 32.01 -24.30 -20.62
CA THR A 192 32.38 -25.48 -21.42
C THR A 192 33.73 -26.05 -20.94
N PRO A 193 33.96 -27.38 -20.92
CA PRO A 193 35.24 -27.97 -20.50
C PRO A 193 36.47 -27.37 -21.21
N GLY A 194 37.33 -26.70 -20.45
CA GLY A 194 38.55 -26.06 -20.93
C GLY A 194 38.38 -24.65 -21.52
N ALA A 195 37.22 -24.03 -21.36
CA ALA A 195 37.06 -22.60 -21.60
C ALA A 195 37.58 -21.77 -20.41
N LEU A 196 38.10 -20.58 -20.69
CA LEU A 196 38.48 -19.58 -19.67
C LEU A 196 37.32 -18.64 -19.32
N THR A 197 36.20 -18.75 -20.03
CA THR A 197 34.99 -17.96 -19.85
C THR A 197 33.76 -18.85 -20.02
N GLY A 198 32.67 -18.52 -19.34
CA GLY A 198 31.36 -19.13 -19.52
C GLY A 198 30.25 -18.15 -19.16
N ALA A 199 29.01 -18.52 -19.49
CA ALA A 199 27.84 -17.74 -19.12
C ALA A 199 26.64 -18.67 -18.92
N VAL A 200 25.83 -18.39 -17.90
CA VAL A 200 24.57 -19.08 -17.65
C VAL A 200 23.50 -18.05 -17.34
N THR A 201 22.30 -18.26 -17.89
CA THR A 201 21.14 -17.41 -17.63
C THR A 201 20.12 -18.23 -16.85
N MET A 202 19.71 -17.72 -15.70
CA MET A 202 18.68 -18.31 -14.82
C MET A 202 17.75 -17.19 -14.40
N ASN A 203 16.43 -17.42 -14.44
CA ASN A 203 15.42 -16.42 -14.06
C ASN A 203 15.64 -15.02 -14.71
N GLY A 204 16.08 -14.99 -15.98
CA GLY A 204 16.35 -13.73 -16.70
C GLY A 204 17.70 -13.06 -16.38
N VAL A 205 18.41 -13.50 -15.33
CA VAL A 205 19.73 -12.99 -14.94
C VAL A 205 20.84 -13.81 -15.59
N THR A 206 21.78 -13.15 -16.26
CA THR A 206 22.97 -13.76 -16.87
C THR A 206 24.20 -13.55 -16.00
N ALA A 207 24.70 -14.65 -15.42
CA ALA A 207 26.00 -14.70 -14.76
C ALA A 207 27.11 -15.04 -15.77
N ASN A 208 28.14 -14.18 -15.85
CA ASN A 208 29.31 -14.36 -16.68
C ASN A 208 30.52 -14.75 -15.82
N ILE A 209 31.12 -15.90 -16.13
CA ILE A 209 32.24 -16.49 -15.40
C ILE A 209 33.51 -16.25 -16.20
N ALA A 210 34.57 -15.74 -15.57
CA ALA A 210 35.87 -15.53 -16.22
C ALA A 210 37.04 -15.95 -15.30
N PHE A 211 38.00 -16.66 -15.88
CA PHE A 211 39.24 -17.05 -15.23
C PHE A 211 40.42 -16.28 -15.81
N GLN A 212 41.25 -15.73 -14.94
CA GLN A 212 42.57 -15.23 -15.28
C GLN A 212 43.64 -16.18 -14.73
N ASP A 213 44.27 -16.90 -15.65
CA ASP A 213 45.35 -17.85 -15.38
C ASP A 213 46.72 -17.15 -15.41
N ASN A 214 47.59 -17.46 -14.45
CA ASN A 214 48.96 -16.95 -14.38
C ASN A 214 49.99 -17.88 -15.05
N ASP A 215 49.55 -19.08 -15.44
CA ASP A 215 50.34 -20.13 -16.05
C ASP A 215 50.20 -20.10 -17.58
N SER A 216 51.13 -20.74 -18.30
CA SER A 216 51.16 -20.76 -19.78
C SER A 216 50.87 -22.15 -20.35
N ASN A 217 50.27 -23.04 -19.57
CA ASN A 217 50.13 -24.46 -19.88
C ASN A 217 48.82 -24.73 -20.63
N ALA A 218 48.92 -25.07 -21.91
CA ALA A 218 47.77 -25.38 -22.75
C ALA A 218 46.96 -26.63 -22.34
N ASN A 219 47.34 -27.34 -21.26
CA ASN A 219 46.57 -28.45 -20.70
C ASN A 219 45.68 -28.04 -19.51
N SER A 220 45.56 -26.74 -19.21
CA SER A 220 44.74 -26.09 -18.17
C SER A 220 43.21 -26.14 -18.45
N LYS A 221 42.62 -27.34 -18.52
CA LYS A 221 41.17 -27.58 -18.67
C LYS A 221 40.35 -27.48 -17.38
N LEU A 222 39.56 -26.44 -17.17
CA LEU A 222 38.64 -26.32 -16.01
C LEU A 222 38.04 -27.65 -15.50
N ARG A 223 38.09 -27.91 -14.19
CA ARG A 223 37.62 -29.18 -13.59
C ARG A 223 36.50 -28.97 -12.57
N ILE A 224 35.62 -29.97 -12.52
CA ILE A 224 34.66 -30.20 -11.45
C ILE A 224 34.89 -31.59 -10.85
N TYR A 225 34.85 -31.69 -9.52
CA TYR A 225 35.21 -32.89 -8.78
C TYR A 225 34.03 -33.83 -8.47
N ASN A 226 33.39 -34.43 -9.47
CA ASN A 226 32.22 -35.29 -9.21
C ASN A 226 32.58 -36.76 -8.85
N ASN A 227 33.36 -36.96 -7.78
CA ASN A 227 33.89 -38.22 -7.20
C ASN A 227 35.39 -38.46 -7.43
N ASN A 228 36.15 -38.52 -6.32
CA ASN A 228 37.55 -38.96 -6.16
C ASN A 228 38.70 -37.97 -6.40
N ALA A 229 38.57 -36.70 -6.04
CA ALA A 229 39.76 -35.93 -5.68
C ALA A 229 39.53 -35.21 -4.35
N ASP A 230 40.62 -34.73 -3.77
CA ASP A 230 40.76 -34.32 -2.38
C ASP A 230 39.95 -33.04 -2.00
N HIS A 231 38.74 -32.83 -2.51
CA HIS A 231 37.81 -31.76 -2.13
C HIS A 231 36.51 -32.36 -1.57
N ILE A 232 35.89 -31.69 -0.60
CA ILE A 232 34.66 -32.13 0.08
C ILE A 232 33.46 -31.45 -0.58
N GLY A 233 33.04 -32.01 -1.71
CA GLY A 233 31.88 -31.53 -2.47
C GLY A 233 32.04 -31.96 -3.92
N GLY A 234 31.02 -32.57 -4.51
CA GLY A 234 31.11 -33.18 -5.85
C GLY A 234 31.10 -32.18 -7.01
N GLY A 235 30.92 -30.89 -6.74
CA GLY A 235 30.61 -29.85 -7.71
C GLY A 235 31.26 -28.54 -7.30
N SER A 236 32.46 -28.21 -7.81
CA SER A 236 33.13 -26.95 -7.49
C SER A 236 33.91 -26.40 -8.67
N LEU A 237 33.96 -25.08 -8.75
CA LEU A 237 34.59 -24.30 -9.78
C LEU A 237 36.01 -23.89 -9.35
N ALA A 238 37.01 -24.33 -10.10
CA ALA A 238 38.44 -24.14 -9.84
C ALA A 238 39.27 -24.21 -11.12
N ASP A 239 40.45 -23.59 -11.09
CA ASP A 239 41.47 -23.70 -12.13
C ASP A 239 41.92 -25.18 -12.35
N ASN A 240 42.75 -25.46 -13.37
CA ASN A 240 43.10 -26.85 -13.74
C ASN A 240 44.55 -27.26 -13.53
N ASP A 241 45.37 -26.48 -12.88
CA ASP A 241 46.70 -26.99 -12.54
C ASP A 241 46.65 -28.12 -11.46
N GLY A 242 45.45 -28.41 -10.94
CA GLY A 242 45.19 -29.38 -9.88
C GLY A 242 45.41 -28.78 -8.50
N GLN A 243 45.50 -27.45 -8.43
CA GLN A 243 45.78 -26.67 -7.26
C GLN A 243 44.80 -25.51 -7.11
N GLY A 244 43.54 -25.61 -7.57
CA GLY A 244 42.47 -24.65 -7.25
C GLY A 244 42.81 -23.18 -7.55
N ILE A 245 41.98 -22.25 -7.10
CA ILE A 245 42.34 -20.82 -7.18
C ILE A 245 43.58 -20.58 -6.31
N ASN A 246 44.69 -20.22 -6.94
CA ASN A 246 46.01 -20.08 -6.32
C ASN A 246 46.63 -18.69 -6.53
N ASN A 247 47.84 -18.48 -5.97
CA ASN A 247 48.46 -17.16 -5.94
C ASN A 247 48.82 -16.63 -7.34
N GLY A 248 48.09 -15.60 -7.76
CA GLY A 248 48.23 -14.93 -9.05
C GLY A 248 47.10 -15.24 -10.02
N GLU A 249 46.17 -16.14 -9.65
CA GLU A 249 44.94 -16.42 -10.40
C GLU A 249 43.76 -15.63 -9.86
N THR A 250 42.80 -15.39 -10.74
CA THR A 250 41.56 -14.71 -10.40
C THR A 250 40.37 -15.46 -11.02
N LEU A 251 39.31 -15.65 -10.24
CA LEU A 251 37.99 -16.03 -10.72
C LEU A 251 37.05 -14.83 -10.57
N THR A 252 36.42 -14.40 -11.65
CA THR A 252 35.45 -13.30 -11.68
C THR A 252 34.08 -13.82 -12.07
N ILE A 253 33.05 -13.37 -11.37
CA ILE A 253 31.64 -13.59 -11.71
C ILE A 253 30.97 -12.22 -11.82
N SER A 254 30.36 -11.90 -12.97
CA SER A 254 29.64 -10.64 -13.19
C SER A 254 28.22 -10.88 -13.71
N PHE A 255 27.29 -10.05 -13.28
CA PHE A 255 25.86 -10.15 -13.58
C PHE A 255 25.42 -9.03 -14.53
N ASP A 256 24.38 -9.29 -15.32
CA ASP A 256 23.72 -8.29 -16.18
C ASP A 256 22.66 -7.46 -15.43
N GLN A 257 22.34 -7.85 -14.20
CA GLN A 257 21.51 -7.11 -13.26
C GLN A 257 22.30 -6.75 -11.99
N LEU A 258 21.72 -5.89 -11.14
CA LEU A 258 22.30 -5.52 -9.86
C LEU A 258 21.86 -6.51 -8.78
N MET A 259 22.81 -7.10 -8.07
CA MET A 259 22.57 -8.07 -7.01
C MET A 259 22.44 -7.35 -5.66
N GLN A 260 21.62 -7.85 -4.74
CA GLN A 260 21.42 -7.34 -3.37
C GLN A 260 22.30 -8.05 -2.35
N GLN A 261 22.30 -9.39 -2.41
CA GLN A 261 23.01 -10.26 -1.49
C GLN A 261 23.55 -11.49 -2.22
N ALA A 262 24.61 -12.09 -1.70
CA ALA A 262 25.03 -13.42 -2.12
C ALA A 262 25.52 -14.28 -0.95
N GLU A 263 25.11 -15.55 -0.92
CA GLU A 263 25.72 -16.61 -0.12
C GLU A 263 26.67 -17.45 -1.01
N ILE A 264 27.95 -17.52 -0.63
CA ILE A 264 28.99 -18.21 -1.39
C ILE A 264 29.56 -19.36 -0.57
N GLY A 265 29.50 -20.57 -1.12
CA GLY A 265 30.21 -21.74 -0.59
C GLY A 265 31.61 -21.87 -1.18
N VAL A 266 32.61 -22.13 -0.35
CA VAL A 266 34.00 -22.38 -0.73
C VAL A 266 34.50 -23.71 -0.18
N ASP A 267 35.61 -24.23 -0.72
CA ASP A 267 36.26 -25.44 -0.15
C ASP A 267 37.74 -25.52 -0.48
N GLY A 268 38.52 -26.01 0.48
CA GLY A 268 39.96 -26.11 0.45
C GLY A 268 40.40 -27.55 0.27
N LEU A 269 41.46 -27.79 -0.50
CA LEU A 269 41.99 -29.14 -0.74
C LEU A 269 42.25 -29.86 0.60
N GLY A 270 41.89 -31.13 0.72
CA GLY A 270 42.30 -32.04 1.79
C GLY A 270 41.82 -31.66 3.18
N ASN A 271 40.76 -30.85 3.31
CA ASN A 271 40.32 -30.20 4.57
C ASN A 271 41.20 -29.01 5.00
N HIS A 272 41.83 -28.28 4.09
CA HIS A 272 42.72 -27.18 4.45
C HIS A 272 42.00 -25.94 5.02
N PHE A 273 40.68 -25.96 5.16
CA PHE A 273 39.92 -25.05 6.03
C PHE A 273 39.65 -25.65 7.43
N LEU A 274 40.25 -26.78 7.85
CA LEU A 274 40.10 -27.36 9.20
C LEU A 274 41.26 -27.01 10.16
N PRO A 275 41.04 -27.00 11.50
CA PRO A 275 41.95 -26.32 12.45
C PRO A 275 43.29 -27.04 12.61
N GLU A 276 43.28 -28.35 12.32
CA GLU A 276 44.40 -29.25 12.47
C GLU A 276 45.16 -29.46 11.15
N SER A 277 44.78 -28.75 10.08
CA SER A 277 45.47 -28.86 8.79
C SER A 277 46.85 -28.21 8.84
N SER A 278 47.85 -28.92 8.31
CA SER A 278 49.22 -28.41 8.18
C SER A 278 49.39 -27.28 7.15
N GLN A 279 48.37 -27.04 6.34
CA GLN A 279 48.27 -25.98 5.34
C GLN A 279 46.88 -25.37 5.46
N GLN A 280 46.77 -24.04 5.48
CA GLN A 280 45.49 -23.34 5.58
C GLN A 280 45.13 -22.76 4.22
N ALA A 281 43.88 -22.91 3.76
CA ALA A 281 43.39 -22.17 2.61
C ALA A 281 42.92 -20.78 3.06
N HIS A 282 43.36 -19.74 2.35
CA HIS A 282 42.99 -18.35 2.60
C HIS A 282 42.45 -17.76 1.30
N ALA A 283 41.13 -17.76 1.15
CA ALA A 283 40.48 -17.11 0.03
C ALA A 283 40.26 -15.64 0.34
N THR A 284 40.33 -14.78 -0.67
CA THR A 284 39.98 -13.36 -0.55
C THR A 284 39.02 -13.00 -1.67
N TRP A 285 38.15 -12.04 -1.41
CA TRP A 285 37.15 -11.61 -2.38
C TRP A 285 36.96 -10.10 -2.37
N ILE A 286 36.52 -9.56 -3.50
CA ILE A 286 36.18 -8.15 -3.68
C ILE A 286 34.91 -8.05 -4.53
N ALA A 287 33.88 -7.38 -4.01
CA ALA A 287 32.65 -7.05 -4.72
C ALA A 287 32.72 -5.62 -5.28
N TYR A 288 32.17 -5.44 -6.47
CA TYR A 288 32.16 -4.18 -7.21
C TYR A 288 30.74 -3.81 -7.64
N LYS A 289 30.43 -2.51 -7.60
CA LYS A 289 29.26 -1.89 -8.24
C LYS A 289 29.76 -0.84 -9.24
N ASN A 290 29.42 -0.99 -10.50
CA ASN A 290 29.86 -0.14 -11.62
C ASN A 290 31.39 0.07 -11.66
N GLY A 291 32.15 -0.97 -11.31
CA GLY A 291 33.61 -0.94 -11.26
C GLY A 291 34.23 -0.27 -10.02
N VAL A 292 33.43 0.16 -9.04
CA VAL A 292 33.88 0.67 -7.73
C VAL A 292 33.79 -0.46 -6.69
N GLU A 293 34.84 -0.65 -5.90
CA GLU A 293 34.83 -1.60 -4.77
C GLU A 293 33.80 -1.17 -3.74
N VAL A 294 32.85 -2.06 -3.42
CA VAL A 294 31.77 -1.83 -2.44
C VAL A 294 31.96 -2.67 -1.18
N ALA A 295 32.55 -3.86 -1.31
CA ALA A 295 32.95 -4.70 -0.19
C ALA A 295 34.14 -5.58 -0.55
N SER A 296 34.89 -6.00 0.46
CA SER A 296 35.96 -6.97 0.33
C SER A 296 36.15 -7.74 1.63
N GLY A 297 36.72 -8.94 1.55
CA GLY A 297 36.91 -9.78 2.73
C GLY A 297 37.89 -10.93 2.53
N ASP A 298 38.28 -11.51 3.65
CA ASP A 298 39.09 -12.73 3.72
C ASP A 298 38.22 -13.88 4.26
N VAL A 299 38.25 -15.03 3.60
CA VAL A 299 37.68 -16.28 4.09
C VAL A 299 38.81 -17.16 4.61
N LYS A 300 38.80 -17.36 5.93
CA LYS A 300 39.68 -18.27 6.66
C LYS A 300 38.86 -18.97 7.73
N GLN A 301 39.32 -20.11 8.22
CA GLN A 301 38.70 -20.72 9.38
C GLN A 301 38.88 -19.86 10.64
N SER A 302 37.79 -19.63 11.38
CA SER A 302 37.80 -19.02 12.71
C SER A 302 38.25 -20.03 13.77
N THR A 303 39.10 -19.62 14.71
CA THR A 303 39.49 -20.47 15.86
C THR A 303 38.43 -20.48 16.98
N ASP A 304 37.39 -19.67 16.86
CA ASP A 304 36.53 -19.23 17.97
C ASP A 304 35.06 -19.66 17.84
N ASP A 305 34.70 -20.46 16.83
CA ASP A 305 33.36 -21.05 16.72
C ASP A 305 33.37 -22.58 16.96
N ASN A 306 32.22 -23.11 17.39
CA ASN A 306 32.02 -24.56 17.60
C ASN A 306 31.49 -25.27 16.35
N ASN A 307 31.50 -24.62 15.18
CA ASN A 307 30.90 -25.13 13.95
C ASN A 307 31.99 -25.63 13.00
N ALA A 308 32.31 -26.92 13.11
CA ALA A 308 33.40 -27.55 12.38
C ALA A 308 33.19 -27.68 10.84
N THR A 309 32.26 -26.93 10.23
CA THR A 309 31.81 -27.19 8.85
C THR A 309 31.33 -26.00 7.98
N THR A 310 31.23 -24.76 8.44
CA THR A 310 30.72 -23.69 7.55
C THR A 310 31.82 -23.09 6.69
N ASN A 311 31.99 -23.62 5.48
CA ASN A 311 32.81 -23.02 4.44
C ASN A 311 31.99 -22.05 3.55
N SER A 312 30.96 -21.39 4.06
CA SER A 312 30.20 -20.37 3.33
C SER A 312 30.28 -19.01 4.00
N PHE A 313 30.11 -17.95 3.22
CA PHE A 313 30.04 -16.58 3.69
C PHE A 313 29.00 -15.79 2.90
N VAL A 314 28.53 -14.70 3.48
CA VAL A 314 27.51 -13.84 2.89
C VAL A 314 28.12 -12.47 2.53
N VAL A 315 27.70 -11.93 1.41
CA VAL A 315 27.97 -10.55 0.97
C VAL A 315 26.64 -9.81 0.96
N GLU A 316 26.48 -8.82 1.84
CA GLU A 316 25.23 -8.06 2.05
C GLU A 316 25.40 -6.61 1.59
N VAL A 317 25.81 -6.43 0.33
CA VAL A 317 25.94 -5.12 -0.31
C VAL A 317 25.55 -5.25 -1.76
N GLU A 318 25.03 -4.19 -2.38
CA GLU A 318 24.69 -4.25 -3.79
C GLU A 318 25.93 -4.35 -4.70
N PHE A 319 25.94 -5.29 -5.65
CA PHE A 319 27.08 -5.50 -6.55
C PHE A 319 26.68 -6.04 -7.93
N ASP A 320 27.47 -5.76 -8.95
CA ASP A 320 27.31 -6.32 -10.31
C ASP A 320 28.46 -7.28 -10.69
N LYS A 321 29.50 -7.34 -9.85
CA LYS A 321 30.66 -8.20 -10.09
C LYS A 321 31.36 -8.56 -8.79
N ILE A 322 31.75 -9.81 -8.64
CA ILE A 322 32.59 -10.30 -7.53
C ILE A 322 33.84 -11.02 -8.07
N GLU A 323 34.96 -10.75 -7.41
CA GLU A 323 36.28 -11.27 -7.77
C GLU A 323 36.85 -12.10 -6.62
N PHE A 324 37.42 -13.26 -6.93
CA PHE A 324 38.00 -14.21 -6.00
C PHE A 324 39.49 -14.40 -6.28
N THR A 325 40.32 -14.25 -5.24
CA THR A 325 41.78 -14.43 -5.29
C THR A 325 42.30 -15.11 -4.01
N THR A 326 43.61 -15.24 -3.86
CA THR A 326 44.23 -15.81 -2.66
C THR A 326 45.41 -14.97 -2.18
N ILE A 327 45.82 -15.11 -0.91
CA ILE A 327 46.97 -14.38 -0.36
C ILE A 327 48.31 -15.03 -0.75
N SER A 328 49.33 -14.19 -0.92
CA SER A 328 50.68 -14.62 -1.29
C SER A 328 51.50 -15.05 -0.07
N ASP A 329 51.27 -16.26 0.47
CA ASP A 329 52.15 -16.85 1.49
C ASP A 329 52.52 -18.32 1.20
N ALA A 330 53.60 -18.80 1.82
CA ALA A 330 54.16 -20.13 1.54
C ALA A 330 53.44 -21.30 2.26
N THR A 331 52.46 -20.98 3.11
CA THR A 331 51.63 -21.92 3.87
C THR A 331 50.20 -22.00 3.35
N ASN A 332 49.83 -21.05 2.51
CA ASN A 332 48.51 -20.90 1.94
C ASN A 332 48.27 -21.98 0.88
N SER A 333 47.20 -22.73 1.10
CA SER A 333 46.70 -23.69 0.14
C SER A 333 45.60 -23.05 -0.70
N ASN A 334 45.19 -23.79 -1.71
CA ASN A 334 44.20 -23.35 -2.67
C ASN A 334 42.77 -23.66 -2.23
N TYR A 335 41.83 -23.12 -3.00
CA TYR A 335 40.41 -23.33 -2.78
C TYR A 335 39.62 -23.39 -4.10
N SER A 336 38.35 -23.75 -3.98
CA SER A 336 37.37 -23.76 -5.06
C SER A 336 36.07 -23.11 -4.58
N ILE A 337 35.25 -22.61 -5.50
CA ILE A 337 33.89 -22.14 -5.21
C ILE A 337 32.91 -23.28 -5.44
N GLN A 338 32.11 -23.65 -4.45
CA GLN A 338 31.17 -24.77 -4.53
C GLN A 338 29.82 -24.37 -5.11
N TYR A 339 29.27 -23.25 -4.63
CA TYR A 339 28.02 -22.68 -5.09
C TYR A 339 28.00 -21.18 -4.81
N MET A 340 27.09 -20.49 -5.45
CA MET A 340 26.77 -19.10 -5.18
C MET A 340 25.27 -18.90 -5.35
N ASN A 341 24.58 -18.62 -4.24
CA ASN A 341 23.18 -18.23 -4.22
C ASN A 341 23.11 -16.71 -4.19
N VAL A 342 22.46 -16.06 -5.15
CA VAL A 342 22.50 -14.60 -5.30
C VAL A 342 21.10 -14.07 -5.46
N ASP A 343 20.77 -13.04 -4.69
CA ASP A 343 19.51 -12.32 -4.78
C ASP A 343 19.72 -11.07 -5.63
N TYR A 344 18.79 -10.78 -6.54
CA TYR A 344 18.84 -9.66 -7.48
C TYR A 344 17.71 -8.67 -7.23
N ILE A 345 17.94 -7.41 -7.61
CA ILE A 345 16.92 -6.36 -7.52
C ILE A 345 15.93 -6.57 -8.67
N VAL A 346 14.65 -6.70 -8.33
CA VAL A 346 13.57 -6.57 -9.31
C VAL A 346 13.17 -5.11 -9.34
N ASP A 347 13.19 -4.52 -10.53
CA ASP A 347 12.68 -3.17 -10.75
C ASP A 347 11.16 -3.25 -10.85
N ASP A 348 10.44 -3.13 -9.72
CA ASP A 348 8.97 -3.16 -9.64
C ASP A 348 8.37 -1.79 -10.04
N THR A 349 8.93 -1.17 -11.07
CA THR A 349 8.46 0.10 -11.60
C THR A 349 7.43 -0.14 -12.70
N PHE A 350 6.25 0.49 -12.59
CA PHE A 350 5.29 0.53 -13.69
C PHE A 350 4.83 1.96 -13.98
N ASP A 351 4.64 2.22 -15.27
CA ASP A 351 4.08 3.46 -15.76
C ASP A 351 2.55 3.36 -15.76
N TYR A 352 1.90 4.41 -15.30
CA TYR A 352 0.45 4.53 -15.36
C TYR A 352 0.05 5.89 -15.94
N VAL A 353 -1.10 5.89 -16.62
CA VAL A 353 -1.81 7.09 -17.03
C VAL A 353 -3.16 7.08 -16.33
N SER A 354 -3.50 8.17 -15.68
CA SER A 354 -4.84 8.34 -15.12
C SER A 354 -5.78 8.89 -16.19
N ILE A 355 -6.94 8.27 -16.34
CA ILE A 355 -7.99 8.69 -17.27
C ILE A 355 -9.06 9.42 -16.46
N ASP A 356 -9.32 10.67 -16.81
CA ASP A 356 -10.36 11.44 -16.14
C ASP A 356 -11.78 11.01 -16.55
N SER A 357 -12.79 11.56 -15.87
CA SER A 357 -14.21 11.31 -16.18
C SER A 357 -14.66 11.66 -17.61
N GLN A 358 -13.82 12.33 -18.39
CA GLN A 358 -14.06 12.71 -19.78
C GLN A 358 -13.28 11.84 -20.77
N GLY A 359 -12.52 10.85 -20.28
CA GLY A 359 -11.71 9.96 -21.11
C GLY A 359 -10.37 10.56 -21.55
N LEU A 360 -9.89 11.62 -20.88
CA LEU A 360 -8.60 12.24 -21.19
C LEU A 360 -7.49 11.70 -20.28
N GLU A 361 -6.40 11.27 -20.90
CA GLU A 361 -5.20 10.76 -20.21
C GLU A 361 -4.34 11.90 -19.64
N SER A 362 -3.74 11.63 -18.48
CA SER A 362 -2.67 12.46 -17.91
C SER A 362 -1.30 12.18 -18.56
N GLU A 363 -0.30 13.00 -18.24
CA GLU A 363 1.09 12.70 -18.57
C GLU A 363 1.53 11.42 -17.83
N VAL A 364 2.31 10.56 -18.50
CA VAL A 364 2.79 9.29 -17.95
C VAL A 364 3.49 9.52 -16.60
N ALA A 365 2.97 8.86 -15.57
CA ALA A 365 3.53 8.87 -14.24
C ALA A 365 4.10 7.49 -13.91
N THR A 366 5.29 7.47 -13.33
CA THR A 366 6.01 6.25 -13.00
C THR A 366 5.87 5.97 -11.51
N VAL A 367 5.35 4.81 -11.13
CA VAL A 367 5.34 4.31 -9.75
C VAL A 367 6.48 3.31 -9.62
N THR A 368 7.44 3.60 -8.75
CA THR A 368 8.45 2.64 -8.32
C THR A 368 8.00 2.07 -7.00
N ILE A 369 7.70 0.77 -6.97
CA ILE A 369 7.52 0.05 -5.71
C ILE A 369 8.90 -0.47 -5.31
N ASP A 370 9.46 0.04 -4.22
CA ASP A 370 10.70 -0.50 -3.65
C ASP A 370 10.29 -1.50 -2.56
N MET A 371 10.12 -2.77 -2.94
CA MET A 371 9.96 -3.84 -1.96
C MET A 371 11.34 -4.33 -1.55
N ASP A 372 11.84 -3.80 -0.44
CA ASP A 372 13.09 -4.23 0.18
C ASP A 372 12.91 -5.68 0.70
N THR A 373 13.12 -6.66 -0.18
CA THR A 373 13.09 -8.08 0.18
C THR A 373 14.42 -8.48 0.79
N MET A 374 14.59 -8.25 2.09
CA MET A 374 15.51 -9.03 2.91
C MET A 374 14.71 -9.77 3.97
N GLY A 375 14.64 -11.09 3.82
CA GLY A 375 13.78 -11.95 4.61
C GLY A 375 14.20 -12.09 6.07
N GLU A 376 13.20 -12.19 6.95
CA GLU A 376 13.10 -13.29 7.91
C GLU A 376 11.63 -13.55 8.24
N THR A 377 11.14 -14.76 7.93
CA THR A 377 10.01 -15.34 8.65
C THR A 377 10.46 -15.76 10.05
N ALA A 378 10.33 -14.84 10.98
CA ALA A 378 9.90 -15.16 12.33
C ALA A 378 8.80 -14.17 12.69
N SER A 379 7.66 -14.71 13.11
CA SER A 379 6.72 -13.99 13.97
C SER A 379 7.49 -13.58 15.22
N GLU A 380 8.14 -12.42 15.20
CA GLU A 380 8.46 -11.71 16.43
C GLU A 380 7.19 -11.00 16.87
N GLU A 381 6.66 -11.44 18.01
CA GLU A 381 6.00 -10.45 18.86
C GLU A 381 7.00 -9.33 19.03
N THR A 382 6.72 -8.16 18.45
CA THR A 382 7.35 -6.91 18.88
C THR A 382 7.00 -6.76 20.34
N THR A 383 7.79 -7.33 21.25
CA THR A 383 7.81 -6.85 22.62
C THR A 383 8.38 -5.45 22.50
N SER A 384 7.49 -4.45 22.41
CA SER A 384 7.87 -3.05 22.43
C SER A 384 8.93 -2.86 23.50
N ALA A 385 10.12 -2.41 23.10
CA ALA A 385 11.19 -2.22 24.05
C ALA A 385 10.72 -1.18 25.08
N THR A 386 10.79 -1.53 26.36
CA THR A 386 10.30 -0.68 27.46
C THR A 386 11.44 -0.28 28.39
N TYR A 387 11.30 0.89 29.02
CA TYR A 387 12.19 1.37 30.06
C TYR A 387 11.41 1.95 31.25
N GLU A 388 12.05 1.96 32.41
CA GLU A 388 11.54 2.64 33.61
C GLU A 388 12.39 3.89 33.90
N ALA A 389 11.74 5.02 34.13
CA ALA A 389 12.40 6.28 34.48
C ALA A 389 12.31 6.57 35.98
N TYR A 390 13.43 7.00 36.57
CA TYR A 390 13.55 7.36 37.98
C TYR A 390 14.18 8.76 38.11
N ALA A 391 13.47 9.66 38.78
CA ALA A 391 13.90 11.04 38.99
C ALA A 391 14.51 11.26 40.38
N TYR A 392 15.57 12.05 40.43
CA TYR A 392 16.29 12.35 41.67
C TYR A 392 16.65 13.83 41.77
N ASN A 393 16.47 14.39 42.96
CA ASN A 393 16.94 15.72 43.35
C ASN A 393 18.34 15.63 43.97
N GLY A 394 19.25 16.38 43.36
CA GLY A 394 20.71 16.42 43.50
C GLY A 394 21.43 15.50 42.51
N ASP A 395 22.70 15.82 42.24
CA ASP A 395 23.68 15.05 41.44
C ASP A 395 24.00 13.67 42.06
N ASN A 396 22.99 12.82 42.20
CA ASN A 396 23.02 11.63 43.06
C ASN A 396 24.00 10.56 42.55
N PHE A 397 24.28 10.63 41.24
CA PHE A 397 25.21 9.79 40.50
C PHE A 397 26.46 10.56 40.03
N MET A 398 26.51 11.88 40.26
CA MET A 398 27.49 12.79 39.68
C MET A 398 28.08 13.79 40.69
N THR A 399 28.59 13.33 41.85
CA THR A 399 29.14 14.31 42.81
C THR A 399 30.45 14.94 42.31
N GLY A 400 30.44 16.25 42.08
CA GLY A 400 31.62 17.13 42.08
C GLY A 400 32.79 16.65 41.23
N ASN A 401 32.62 16.68 39.90
CA ASN A 401 33.64 16.50 38.84
C ASN A 401 33.67 15.10 38.16
N PHE A 402 32.54 14.39 38.03
CA PHE A 402 32.38 13.13 37.26
C PHE A 402 33.31 11.95 37.65
N ASN A 403 34.11 12.10 38.71
CA ASN A 403 35.27 11.24 38.96
C ASN A 403 34.98 10.02 39.84
N ASN A 404 33.76 9.87 40.37
CA ASN A 404 33.43 8.73 41.24
C ASN A 404 31.89 8.48 41.36
N PRO A 405 31.24 7.95 40.31
CA PRO A 405 29.78 7.79 40.27
C PRO A 405 29.19 6.81 41.30
N GLY A 406 30.01 5.92 41.87
CA GLY A 406 29.55 4.95 42.88
C GLY A 406 28.60 3.90 42.32
N ASN A 407 27.69 3.40 43.17
CA ASN A 407 26.66 2.41 42.81
C ASN A 407 25.28 3.08 42.75
N ILE A 408 24.36 2.50 41.97
CA ILE A 408 22.98 2.97 41.86
C ILE A 408 22.31 3.04 43.25
N LYS A 409 21.52 4.11 43.48
CA LYS A 409 20.73 4.34 44.69
C LYS A 409 19.22 4.33 44.39
N LEU A 410 18.65 3.18 44.04
CA LEU A 410 17.21 3.04 43.77
C LEU A 410 16.31 3.47 44.94
N ASN A 411 16.81 3.43 46.18
CA ASN A 411 16.04 3.78 47.39
C ASN A 411 16.08 5.27 47.76
N SER A 412 16.57 6.13 46.87
CA SER A 412 16.71 7.57 47.10
C SER A 412 15.90 8.43 46.13
N VAL A 413 14.99 7.82 45.36
CA VAL A 413 14.03 8.52 44.49
C VAL A 413 13.21 9.49 45.34
N ASN A 414 13.27 10.77 45.00
CA ASN A 414 12.63 11.85 45.76
C ASN A 414 11.94 12.88 44.86
N GLU A 415 11.90 12.66 43.54
CA GLU A 415 11.17 13.48 42.56
C GLU A 415 10.35 12.59 41.59
N THR A 416 9.56 13.24 40.73
CA THR A 416 8.67 12.57 39.76
C THR A 416 9.22 12.74 38.34
N ALA A 417 9.41 11.63 37.63
CA ALA A 417 9.69 11.67 36.19
C ALA A 417 8.39 11.98 35.43
N ILE A 418 8.46 12.84 34.42
CA ILE A 418 7.33 13.19 33.57
C ILE A 418 7.69 13.00 32.10
N ALA A 419 6.72 12.51 31.33
CA ALA A 419 6.78 12.53 29.88
C ALA A 419 6.23 13.88 29.38
N THR A 420 6.86 14.41 28.33
CA THR A 420 6.48 15.65 27.63
C THR A 420 6.70 15.45 26.12
N GLU A 421 6.26 16.40 25.30
CA GLU A 421 6.54 16.45 23.85
C GLU A 421 8.05 16.39 23.52
N TYR A 422 8.93 16.75 24.46
CA TYR A 422 10.39 16.70 24.26
C TYR A 422 11.03 15.41 24.78
N GLY A 423 10.27 14.48 25.35
CA GLY A 423 10.75 13.27 26.01
C GLY A 423 10.61 13.31 27.53
N VAL A 424 11.39 12.49 28.25
CA VAL A 424 11.33 12.36 29.70
C VAL A 424 12.16 13.43 30.40
N GLY A 425 11.50 14.20 31.26
CA GLY A 425 12.10 15.18 32.16
C GLY A 425 11.71 14.92 33.62
N ILE A 426 11.96 15.90 34.49
CA ILE A 426 11.65 15.82 35.93
C ILE A 426 10.63 16.92 36.29
N GLN A 427 9.60 16.57 37.07
CA GLN A 427 8.54 17.47 37.53
C GLN A 427 8.86 18.02 38.91
N ASN A 428 8.94 19.35 38.98
CA ASN A 428 9.43 20.14 40.10
C ASN A 428 8.63 20.03 41.43
N ASN A 429 9.32 20.12 42.57
CA ASN A 429 8.73 20.29 43.91
C ASN A 429 9.44 21.34 44.82
N GLN A 430 10.49 22.07 44.40
CA GLN A 430 11.25 22.95 45.31
C GLN A 430 11.83 24.24 44.67
N ASN A 431 10.99 25.13 44.10
CA ASN A 431 11.24 26.56 43.74
C ASN A 431 11.66 26.94 42.30
N GLU A 432 11.48 26.12 41.28
CA GLU A 432 11.74 26.53 39.88
C GLU A 432 10.47 26.43 39.03
N SER A 433 10.37 27.21 37.94
CA SER A 433 9.14 27.27 37.11
C SER A 433 9.22 26.40 35.85
N GLU A 434 10.30 25.64 35.69
CA GLU A 434 10.65 24.92 34.47
C GLU A 434 10.42 23.41 34.65
N THR A 435 10.21 22.71 33.53
CA THR A 435 10.19 21.24 33.43
C THR A 435 11.43 20.82 32.63
N GLY A 436 12.07 19.69 32.95
CA GLY A 436 13.32 19.26 32.29
C GLY A 436 14.27 18.56 33.25
N ILE A 437 15.50 18.25 32.82
CA ILE A 437 16.61 17.86 33.70
C ILE A 437 17.54 19.07 33.86
N ASP A 438 17.62 19.63 35.06
CA ASP A 438 18.45 20.81 35.37
C ASP A 438 19.73 20.50 36.17
N ASP A 439 20.44 21.55 36.64
CA ASP A 439 21.77 21.48 37.25
C ASP A 439 21.81 20.86 38.66
N ASN A 440 20.66 20.51 39.25
CA ASN A 440 20.57 19.75 40.49
C ASN A 440 19.66 18.53 40.34
N GLU A 441 19.52 17.97 39.15
CA GLU A 441 18.64 16.84 38.90
C GLU A 441 19.37 15.73 38.14
N SER A 442 19.04 14.48 38.48
CA SER A 442 19.50 13.32 37.72
C SER A 442 18.31 12.45 37.31
N LEU A 443 18.24 12.12 36.02
CA LEU A 443 17.31 11.13 35.49
C LEU A 443 18.03 9.79 35.32
N LEU A 444 17.48 8.71 35.86
CA LEU A 444 17.98 7.35 35.64
C LEU A 444 16.97 6.56 34.82
N LEU A 445 17.39 6.06 33.67
CA LEU A 445 16.63 5.11 32.86
C LEU A 445 17.11 3.69 33.14
N LYS A 446 16.18 2.77 33.33
CA LYS A 446 16.42 1.33 33.41
C LYS A 446 15.81 0.68 32.17
N ILE A 447 16.64 0.07 31.33
CA ILE A 447 16.18 -0.73 30.20
C ILE A 447 15.70 -2.09 30.74
N THR A 448 14.65 -2.66 30.15
CA THR A 448 14.05 -3.91 30.63
C THR A 448 14.94 -5.14 30.49
N GLU A 449 16.02 -5.05 29.72
CA GLU A 449 17.05 -6.06 29.60
C GLU A 449 18.47 -5.48 29.54
N THR A 450 19.48 -6.36 29.49
CA THR A 450 20.89 -5.98 29.40
C THR A 450 21.27 -5.70 27.94
N VAL A 451 21.95 -4.58 27.69
CA VAL A 451 22.24 -4.09 26.34
C VAL A 451 23.74 -3.84 26.12
N LYS A 452 24.19 -3.87 24.86
CA LYS A 452 25.55 -3.52 24.42
C LYS A 452 25.66 -2.07 23.93
N SER A 453 24.56 -1.53 23.41
CA SER A 453 24.44 -0.12 23.03
C SER A 453 23.02 0.40 23.20
N ALA A 454 22.86 1.70 23.39
CA ALA A 454 21.57 2.38 23.42
C ALA A 454 21.71 3.80 22.84
N THR A 455 20.68 4.24 22.11
CA THR A 455 20.59 5.54 21.44
C THR A 455 19.48 6.37 22.07
N PHE A 456 19.76 7.64 22.30
CA PHE A 456 18.85 8.59 22.95
C PHE A 456 18.83 9.91 22.19
N ASN A 457 17.66 10.53 22.07
CA ASN A 457 17.52 11.94 21.73
C ASN A 457 17.55 12.78 23.01
N LEU A 458 18.45 13.75 23.06
CA LEU A 458 18.52 14.75 24.12
C LEU A 458 17.92 16.06 23.58
N ASN A 459 16.70 16.38 24.00
CA ASN A 459 15.88 17.44 23.42
C ASN A 459 15.81 18.69 24.31
N VAL A 460 15.57 19.85 23.68
CA VAL A 460 15.35 21.14 24.36
C VAL A 460 14.20 21.91 23.69
N PRO A 461 13.29 22.59 24.44
CA PRO A 461 12.08 23.23 23.89
C PRO A 461 12.32 24.42 22.94
N SER A 462 13.53 24.94 22.94
CA SER A 462 13.99 25.97 22.02
C SER A 462 15.48 25.71 21.76
N ASN A 463 16.05 26.22 20.67
CA ASN A 463 17.46 26.03 20.25
C ASN A 463 18.51 26.59 21.25
N GLN A 464 18.35 26.29 22.54
CA GLN A 464 19.20 26.66 23.65
C GLN A 464 20.42 25.75 23.66
N SER A 465 21.51 26.27 24.23
CA SER A 465 22.71 25.48 24.42
C SER A 465 22.62 24.76 25.76
N PHE A 466 22.82 23.45 25.76
CA PHE A 466 22.88 22.64 26.98
C PHE A 466 24.15 21.80 26.99
N ASN A 467 24.58 21.43 28.18
CA ASN A 467 25.70 20.53 28.40
C ASN A 467 25.43 19.68 29.63
N GLY A 468 25.99 18.48 29.66
CA GLY A 468 25.72 17.51 30.70
C GLY A 468 26.61 16.29 30.59
N GLY A 469 26.24 15.24 31.32
CA GLY A 469 26.92 13.96 31.24
C GLY A 469 26.01 12.78 31.46
N TRP A 470 26.56 11.60 31.18
CA TRP A 470 25.88 10.33 31.38
C TRP A 470 26.76 9.35 32.16
N VAL A 471 26.13 8.42 32.88
CA VAL A 471 26.77 7.28 33.53
C VAL A 471 26.02 6.01 33.17
N ALA A 472 26.72 5.01 32.62
CA ALA A 472 26.18 3.68 32.40
C ALA A 472 26.52 2.76 33.59
N PHE A 473 25.56 1.92 33.99
CA PHE A 473 25.72 0.94 35.04
C PHE A 473 25.31 -0.47 34.57
N ASN A 474 26.02 -1.48 35.04
CA ASN A 474 25.64 -2.87 34.81
C ASN A 474 24.38 -3.27 35.63
N SER A 475 23.86 -4.48 35.38
CA SER A 475 22.71 -5.06 36.08
C SER A 475 22.86 -5.17 37.61
N ASN A 476 24.09 -5.12 38.12
CA ASN A 476 24.37 -5.09 39.56
C ASN A 476 24.42 -3.66 40.14
N GLY A 477 24.13 -2.64 39.31
CA GLY A 477 24.15 -1.24 39.66
C GLY A 477 25.53 -0.64 39.89
N ASN A 478 26.60 -1.23 39.33
CA ASN A 478 27.95 -0.65 39.40
C ASN A 478 28.21 0.17 38.13
N ALA A 479 28.75 1.38 38.29
CA ALA A 479 29.12 2.22 37.15
C ALA A 479 30.21 1.55 36.31
N ILE A 480 30.02 1.51 34.99
CA ILE A 480 30.96 0.91 34.04
C ILE A 480 31.66 1.95 33.17
N SER A 481 30.99 3.04 32.83
CA SER A 481 31.53 4.10 31.97
C SER A 481 30.77 5.41 32.19
N THR A 482 31.40 6.52 31.83
CA THR A 482 30.82 7.86 31.88
C THR A 482 31.18 8.64 30.62
N GLY A 483 30.36 9.63 30.28
CA GLY A 483 30.63 10.55 29.18
C GLY A 483 30.02 11.93 29.42
N THR A 484 30.39 12.88 28.56
CA THR A 484 29.92 14.27 28.60
C THR A 484 29.43 14.70 27.23
N PHE A 485 28.41 15.54 27.18
CA PHE A 485 27.89 16.13 25.95
C PHE A 485 27.71 17.64 26.08
N ALA A 486 27.73 18.32 24.93
CA ALA A 486 27.38 19.73 24.79
C ALA A 486 26.81 19.94 23.40
N SER A 487 25.63 20.57 23.30
CA SER A 487 24.95 20.83 22.04
C SER A 487 24.26 22.20 22.04
N THR A 488 23.82 22.65 20.87
CA THR A 488 22.86 23.75 20.71
C THR A 488 21.72 23.20 19.86
N GLY A 489 20.51 23.12 20.43
CA GLY A 489 19.44 22.28 19.90
C GLY A 489 19.64 20.78 20.19
N SER A 490 18.69 19.95 19.78
CA SER A 490 18.66 18.52 20.12
C SER A 490 19.94 17.75 19.71
N LEU A 491 20.26 16.70 20.46
CA LEU A 491 21.44 15.87 20.24
C LEU A 491 21.06 14.38 20.26
N LEU A 492 21.32 13.68 19.16
CA LEU A 492 21.31 12.22 19.12
C LEU A 492 22.60 11.69 19.78
N LEU A 493 22.43 10.91 20.85
CA LEU A 493 23.52 10.33 21.63
C LEU A 493 23.43 8.80 21.63
N THR A 494 24.41 8.16 21.00
CA THR A 494 24.59 6.71 21.08
C THR A 494 25.68 6.36 22.10
N ILE A 495 25.31 5.56 23.10
CA ILE A 495 26.23 4.98 24.08
C ILE A 495 26.53 3.55 23.63
N ALA A 496 27.76 3.29 23.19
CA ALA A 496 28.20 1.99 22.69
C ALA A 496 29.67 1.73 23.07
N SER A 497 30.13 0.49 22.89
CA SER A 497 31.54 0.10 23.14
C SER A 497 32.03 0.29 24.58
N ILE A 498 31.12 0.21 25.56
CA ILE A 498 31.42 0.39 27.00
C ILE A 498 31.26 -0.89 27.83
N GLY A 499 30.93 -2.02 27.19
CA GLY A 499 30.49 -3.25 27.84
C GLY A 499 28.97 -3.29 28.04
N GLU A 500 28.47 -4.34 28.69
CA GLU A 500 27.05 -4.57 28.93
C GLU A 500 26.49 -3.69 30.07
N PHE A 501 25.36 -3.01 29.84
CA PHE A 501 24.67 -2.18 30.83
C PHE A 501 23.16 -2.42 30.84
N GLU A 502 22.52 -2.02 31.94
CA GLU A 502 21.04 -2.07 32.11
C GLU A 502 20.49 -0.69 32.52
N TYR A 503 21.35 0.20 33.05
CA TYR A 503 20.93 1.52 33.54
C TYR A 503 21.79 2.64 32.98
N ILE A 504 21.17 3.79 32.70
CA ILE A 504 21.82 5.00 32.21
C ILE A 504 21.30 6.19 33.01
N ALA A 505 22.19 6.93 33.66
CA ALA A 505 21.86 8.19 34.31
C ALA A 505 22.26 9.38 33.43
N PHE A 506 21.44 10.43 33.39
CA PHE A 506 21.66 11.71 32.73
C PHE A 506 21.60 12.84 33.75
N ASP A 507 22.45 13.85 33.55
CA ASP A 507 22.65 14.95 34.50
C ASP A 507 23.11 16.21 33.74
N ALA A 508 22.55 17.38 34.03
CA ALA A 508 22.88 18.64 33.36
C ALA A 508 24.04 19.37 34.06
N HIS A 509 24.86 20.10 33.30
CA HIS A 509 26.02 20.82 33.82
C HIS A 509 25.97 22.32 33.52
N THR A 510 25.23 23.12 34.27
CA THR A 510 25.39 24.59 34.14
C THR A 510 26.37 25.13 35.18
N SER A 511 27.20 26.08 34.78
CA SER A 511 28.14 26.71 35.70
C SER A 511 27.42 27.62 36.70
N ASN A 512 27.23 27.14 37.93
CA ASN A 512 26.78 27.87 39.13
C ASN A 512 25.30 28.33 39.15
N GLY A 513 24.34 27.41 39.34
CA GLY A 513 23.19 27.62 40.22
C GLY A 513 22.36 28.89 39.98
N ASN A 514 22.14 29.23 38.70
CA ASN A 514 21.16 30.23 38.30
C ASN A 514 20.08 29.50 37.50
N ALA A 515 19.03 29.09 38.22
CA ALA A 515 17.76 28.48 37.82
C ALA A 515 16.95 29.29 36.75
N ASN A 516 17.53 29.51 35.57
CA ASN A 516 16.84 30.13 34.42
C ASN A 516 17.02 29.30 33.13
N ASP A 517 17.34 28.01 33.25
CA ASP A 517 17.64 27.16 32.10
C ASP A 517 16.65 26.00 32.11
N SER A 518 15.87 25.88 31.04
CA SER A 518 14.68 25.02 30.95
C SER A 518 14.99 23.51 30.86
N GLY A 519 16.17 23.10 31.33
CA GLY A 519 16.67 21.73 31.30
C GLY A 519 16.78 21.12 29.90
N PHE A 520 17.16 19.85 29.84
CA PHE A 520 16.99 19.01 28.65
C PHE A 520 16.15 17.78 28.99
N TYR A 521 15.59 17.14 27.97
CA TYR A 521 14.74 15.96 28.08
C TYR A 521 15.41 14.79 27.39
N VAL A 522 15.09 13.56 27.83
CA VAL A 522 15.67 12.34 27.28
C VAL A 522 14.57 11.49 26.66
N GLU A 523 14.68 11.25 25.37
CA GLU A 523 13.87 10.30 24.62
C GLU A 523 14.74 9.09 24.26
N ALA A 524 14.31 7.89 24.64
CA ALA A 524 14.99 6.66 24.29
C ALA A 524 14.58 6.24 22.87
N VAL A 525 15.55 6.02 21.99
CA VAL A 525 15.31 5.75 20.56
C VAL A 525 15.40 4.26 20.29
N SER A 526 16.56 3.64 20.56
CA SER A 526 16.77 2.23 20.31
C SER A 526 17.87 1.66 21.20
N TYR A 527 17.98 0.33 21.27
CA TYR A 527 19.13 -0.36 21.84
C TYR A 527 19.48 -1.62 21.06
N VAL A 528 20.69 -2.13 21.29
CA VAL A 528 21.11 -3.45 20.80
C VAL A 528 21.34 -4.34 21.99
N ASN A 529 20.61 -5.45 22.08
CA ASN A 529 20.69 -6.36 23.21
C ASN A 529 21.97 -7.21 23.18
N THR A 530 22.13 -8.12 24.14
CA THR A 530 23.32 -9.00 24.17
C THR A 530 23.39 -10.02 23.03
N SER A 531 22.28 -10.26 22.33
CA SER A 531 22.16 -11.14 21.16
C SER A 531 22.44 -10.44 19.82
N ASP A 532 22.80 -9.14 19.86
CA ASP A 532 22.99 -8.29 18.68
C ASP A 532 21.70 -7.98 17.88
N GLU A 533 20.53 -8.19 18.51
CA GLU A 533 19.24 -7.76 17.99
C GLU A 533 19.03 -6.26 18.28
N SER A 534 18.54 -5.52 17.29
CA SER A 534 18.13 -4.11 17.44
C SER A 534 16.69 -4.05 17.92
N HIS A 535 16.45 -3.31 18.99
CA HIS A 535 15.14 -3.08 19.57
C HIS A 535 14.88 -1.58 19.60
N ASP A 536 13.81 -1.15 18.96
CA ASP A 536 13.37 0.23 19.05
C ASP A 536 12.45 0.38 20.26
N PHE A 537 12.74 1.37 21.11
CA PHE A 537 11.78 1.70 22.14
C PHE A 537 10.52 2.16 21.42
N SER A 538 9.36 1.57 21.73
CA SER A 538 8.10 2.15 21.28
C SER A 538 8.09 3.57 21.81
N THR A 539 8.25 4.52 20.91
CA THR A 539 8.21 5.92 21.26
C THR A 539 6.84 6.19 21.89
N PRO A 540 6.75 6.87 23.04
CA PRO A 540 5.70 7.86 23.18
C PRO A 540 6.18 9.10 22.39
N SER A 541 6.07 8.99 21.08
CA SER A 541 6.01 10.08 20.09
C SER A 541 5.25 9.45 18.92
N THR A 542 3.97 9.76 18.72
CA THR A 542 3.55 10.95 17.94
C THR A 542 4.52 11.14 16.77
N ILE A 543 4.55 10.13 15.90
CA ILE A 543 4.84 10.41 14.50
C ILE A 543 3.58 11.16 14.01
N ALA A 544 3.74 11.96 12.98
CA ALA A 544 2.61 12.55 12.29
C ALA A 544 2.46 11.76 10.99
N GLY A 545 1.27 11.20 10.74
CA GLY A 545 0.98 10.49 9.50
C GLY A 545 1.12 8.97 9.59
N GLU A 546 0.47 8.33 10.56
CA GLU A 546 0.56 6.89 10.78
C GLU A 546 -0.43 6.16 9.88
N THR A 547 0.03 5.15 9.12
CA THR A 547 -0.88 4.25 8.39
C THR A 547 -0.87 2.87 9.01
N ILE A 548 -2.02 2.41 9.53
CA ILE A 548 -2.20 1.08 10.12
C ILE A 548 -3.23 0.31 9.31
N THR A 549 -2.86 -0.87 8.82
CA THR A 549 -3.80 -1.79 8.15
C THR A 549 -3.80 -3.14 8.83
N GLU A 550 -4.96 -3.53 9.36
CA GLU A 550 -5.15 -4.77 10.10
C GLU A 550 -6.37 -5.55 9.63
N LYS A 551 -6.36 -6.86 9.89
CA LYS A 551 -7.51 -7.69 9.55
C LYS A 551 -8.65 -7.51 10.53
N ASN A 552 -8.36 -7.54 11.82
CA ASN A 552 -9.27 -7.15 12.89
C ASN A 552 -8.46 -6.34 13.88
N ILE A 553 -9.08 -5.35 14.49
CA ILE A 553 -8.48 -4.61 15.61
C ILE A 553 -9.19 -5.10 16.88
N GLU A 554 -8.43 -5.70 17.78
CA GLU A 554 -8.96 -6.32 19.02
C GLU A 554 -8.31 -5.73 20.29
N SER A 555 -7.48 -4.70 20.14
CA SER A 555 -6.74 -4.04 21.20
C SER A 555 -6.70 -2.52 20.99
N THR A 556 -6.15 -1.80 21.95
CA THR A 556 -5.96 -0.36 21.85
C THR A 556 -4.89 0.00 20.81
N ILE A 557 -5.19 1.00 19.98
CA ILE A 557 -4.26 1.69 19.08
C ILE A 557 -4.20 3.15 19.53
N ASN A 558 -3.00 3.71 19.63
CA ASN A 558 -2.78 5.15 19.74
C ASN A 558 -1.75 5.52 18.67
N THR A 559 -2.07 6.44 17.77
CA THR A 559 -1.18 6.82 16.66
C THR A 559 -0.31 8.02 17.03
N GLY A 560 -0.84 9.22 17.13
CA GLY A 560 0.08 10.34 17.34
C GLY A 560 -0.62 11.67 17.42
N ASP A 561 0.06 12.75 17.08
CA ASP A 561 -0.61 13.92 16.54
C ASP A 561 -0.20 13.96 15.06
N GLY A 562 -1.09 14.29 14.14
CA GLY A 562 -0.92 14.31 12.68
C GLY A 562 -1.97 13.46 11.98
N ASP A 563 -2.11 13.63 10.67
CA ASP A 563 -3.17 12.99 9.88
C ASP A 563 -2.98 11.46 9.75
N ASP A 564 -3.69 10.68 10.58
CA ASP A 564 -3.53 9.24 10.69
C ASP A 564 -4.56 8.47 9.85
N SER A 565 -4.19 7.29 9.35
CA SER A 565 -5.04 6.41 8.55
C SER A 565 -5.07 4.98 9.09
N ILE A 566 -6.18 4.58 9.71
CA ILE A 566 -6.39 3.25 10.28
C ILE A 566 -7.45 2.48 9.49
N THR A 567 -7.08 1.31 8.97
CA THR A 567 -7.99 0.41 8.25
C THR A 567 -8.06 -0.97 8.90
N ALA A 568 -9.24 -1.33 9.41
CA ALA A 568 -9.60 -2.71 9.71
C ALA A 568 -10.35 -3.32 8.51
N THR A 569 -9.71 -4.22 7.77
CA THR A 569 -10.36 -4.91 6.63
C THR A 569 -11.55 -5.80 7.05
N LYS A 570 -11.71 -6.05 8.35
CA LYS A 570 -12.91 -6.60 8.98
C LYS A 570 -13.35 -5.76 10.17
N ASP A 571 -13.28 -6.30 11.39
CA ASP A 571 -14.01 -5.75 12.53
C ASP A 571 -13.05 -5.08 13.51
N ILE A 572 -13.48 -3.96 14.09
CA ILE A 572 -12.96 -3.44 15.36
C ILE A 572 -13.86 -4.01 16.46
N LYS A 573 -13.29 -4.82 17.36
CA LYS A 573 -14.08 -5.61 18.33
C LYS A 573 -13.34 -5.85 19.64
N ASN A 574 -14.01 -6.54 20.57
CA ASN A 574 -13.43 -7.00 21.84
C ASN A 574 -12.95 -5.88 22.78
N GLN A 575 -13.65 -4.73 22.82
CA GLN A 575 -13.25 -3.56 23.62
C GLN A 575 -11.94 -2.94 23.14
N ALA A 576 -11.69 -3.02 21.83
CA ALA A 576 -10.65 -2.23 21.19
C ALA A 576 -10.95 -0.73 21.33
N THR A 577 -9.89 0.07 21.36
CA THR A 577 -9.98 1.53 21.42
C THR A 577 -8.99 2.11 20.41
N ILE A 578 -9.45 2.93 19.48
CA ILE A 578 -8.58 3.69 18.58
C ILE A 578 -8.56 5.13 19.10
N ASN A 579 -7.37 5.69 19.29
CA ASN A 579 -7.15 7.11 19.61
C ASN A 579 -6.15 7.68 18.62
N THR A 580 -6.51 8.72 17.88
CA THR A 580 -5.62 9.34 16.89
C THR A 580 -5.08 10.71 17.27
N ASN A 581 -5.60 11.34 18.33
CA ASN A 581 -5.24 12.68 18.82
C ASN A 581 -5.29 13.76 17.72
N GLU A 582 -4.58 14.89 17.81
CA GLU A 582 -4.81 16.01 16.88
C GLU A 582 -4.42 15.64 15.44
N GLY A 583 -5.21 15.95 14.41
CA GLY A 583 -4.90 15.63 13.01
C GLY A 583 -6.16 15.45 12.15
N ASP A 584 -6.07 15.56 10.81
CA ASP A 584 -7.19 15.19 9.94
C ASP A 584 -7.17 13.65 9.73
N ASP A 585 -7.86 12.89 10.59
CA ASP A 585 -7.71 11.44 10.68
C ASP A 585 -8.73 10.66 9.85
N THR A 586 -8.37 9.44 9.46
CA THR A 586 -9.26 8.50 8.75
C THR A 586 -9.28 7.14 9.43
N VAL A 587 -10.48 6.68 9.83
CA VAL A 587 -10.69 5.33 10.38
C VAL A 587 -11.73 4.56 9.58
N THR A 588 -11.34 3.44 8.98
CA THR A 588 -12.24 2.56 8.22
C THR A 588 -12.33 1.16 8.83
N ALA A 589 -13.55 0.65 9.02
CA ALA A 589 -13.79 -0.73 9.43
C ALA A 589 -15.06 -1.32 8.83
N LYS A 590 -15.15 -2.65 8.74
CA LYS A 590 -16.40 -3.33 8.37
C LYS A 590 -17.46 -3.20 9.45
N ASN A 591 -17.14 -3.55 10.69
CA ASN A 591 -18.04 -3.42 11.83
C ASN A 591 -17.30 -2.80 13.00
N LEU A 592 -18.05 -2.04 13.82
CA LEU A 592 -17.60 -1.60 15.14
C LEU A 592 -18.47 -2.30 16.20
N ASP A 593 -17.85 -3.18 17.01
CA ASP A 593 -18.55 -4.04 17.96
C ASP A 593 -17.97 -3.92 19.38
N SER A 594 -18.75 -3.40 20.32
CA SER A 594 -18.34 -3.23 21.72
C SER A 594 -17.00 -2.51 21.87
N SER A 595 -16.71 -1.52 21.01
CA SER A 595 -15.39 -0.89 20.87
C SER A 595 -15.53 0.62 20.61
N SER A 596 -14.44 1.38 20.74
CA SER A 596 -14.45 2.84 20.66
C SER A 596 -13.45 3.40 19.65
N ILE A 597 -13.81 4.50 18.99
CA ILE A 597 -12.93 5.32 18.14
C ILE A 597 -12.99 6.75 18.68
N ASN A 598 -11.83 7.38 18.91
CA ASN A 598 -11.70 8.78 19.31
C ASN A 598 -10.66 9.47 18.42
N THR A 599 -11.03 10.57 17.76
CA THR A 599 -10.12 11.25 16.81
C THR A 599 -9.71 12.68 17.19
N SER A 600 -10.28 13.25 18.26
CA SER A 600 -9.83 14.53 18.85
C SER A 600 -10.03 15.78 17.96
N GLU A 601 -9.00 16.61 17.76
CA GLU A 601 -9.14 17.88 17.02
C GLU A 601 -8.69 17.64 15.57
N GLY A 602 -9.41 18.15 14.59
CA GLY A 602 -9.11 17.99 13.17
C GLY A 602 -10.35 17.55 12.38
N ASN A 603 -10.30 17.61 11.04
CA ASN A 603 -11.45 17.24 10.21
C ASN A 603 -11.42 15.73 9.94
N ASP A 604 -12.06 14.96 10.81
CA ASP A 604 -11.91 13.52 10.83
C ASP A 604 -12.93 12.79 9.95
N THR A 605 -12.55 11.64 9.44
CA THR A 605 -13.41 10.76 8.66
C THR A 605 -13.46 9.35 9.26
N VAL A 606 -14.62 8.96 9.81
CA VAL A 606 -14.86 7.61 10.32
C VAL A 606 -15.88 6.87 9.46
N THR A 607 -15.47 5.77 8.81
CA THR A 607 -16.34 4.94 7.96
C THR A 607 -16.49 3.52 8.49
N ILE A 608 -17.72 3.15 8.87
CA ILE A 608 -18.12 1.78 9.16
C ILE A 608 -18.93 1.22 7.99
N THR A 609 -18.35 0.29 7.21
CA THR A 609 -18.97 -0.21 5.97
C THR A 609 -20.14 -1.18 6.20
N HIS A 610 -20.47 -1.52 7.45
CA HIS A 610 -21.60 -2.34 7.83
C HIS A 610 -22.26 -1.82 9.12
N ASP A 611 -22.31 -2.61 10.19
CA ASP A 611 -23.02 -2.24 11.43
C ASP A 611 -22.07 -1.68 12.50
N MET A 612 -22.54 -0.65 13.22
CA MET A 612 -22.02 -0.25 14.53
C MET A 612 -22.97 -0.77 15.60
N LYS A 613 -22.49 -1.56 16.57
CA LYS A 613 -23.36 -2.29 17.51
C LYS A 613 -22.79 -2.47 18.90
N ASN A 614 -23.64 -2.94 19.83
CA ASN A 614 -23.26 -3.38 21.17
C ASN A 614 -22.60 -2.29 22.02
N GLN A 615 -23.18 -1.09 22.06
CA GLN A 615 -22.66 0.04 22.85
C GLN A 615 -21.27 0.53 22.42
N SER A 616 -20.94 0.36 21.14
CA SER A 616 -19.76 0.99 20.55
C SER A 616 -19.89 2.52 20.56
N SER A 617 -18.76 3.21 20.53
CA SER A 617 -18.73 4.68 20.47
C SER A 617 -17.79 5.21 19.39
N ILE A 618 -18.20 6.31 18.75
CA ILE A 618 -17.35 7.16 17.92
C ILE A 618 -17.42 8.56 18.53
N ASN A 619 -16.28 9.18 18.76
CA ASN A 619 -16.16 10.56 19.20
C ASN A 619 -15.12 11.24 18.31
N THR A 620 -15.55 12.14 17.41
CA THR A 620 -14.59 12.78 16.50
C THR A 620 -13.91 13.94 17.21
N GLY A 621 -14.57 15.06 17.51
CA GLY A 621 -14.15 15.91 18.62
C GLY A 621 -14.40 17.39 18.38
N ASP A 622 -13.42 18.15 17.90
CA ASP A 622 -13.66 19.52 17.45
C ASP A 622 -13.14 19.63 15.99
N ASP A 623 -13.67 20.58 15.21
CA ASP A 623 -13.55 20.78 13.76
C ASP A 623 -14.58 20.00 12.90
N ASP A 624 -14.58 20.21 11.57
CA ASP A 624 -15.66 19.73 10.69
C ASP A 624 -15.50 18.23 10.37
N ASP A 625 -16.27 17.37 11.04
CA ASP A 625 -16.11 15.91 10.99
C ASP A 625 -17.08 15.18 10.07
N THR A 626 -16.72 13.97 9.64
CA THR A 626 -17.59 13.08 8.86
C THR A 626 -17.63 11.66 9.42
N VAL A 627 -18.82 11.20 9.81
CA VAL A 627 -19.07 9.82 10.28
C VAL A 627 -20.08 9.12 9.38
N THR A 628 -19.69 8.00 8.76
CA THR A 628 -20.58 7.19 7.91
C THR A 628 -20.72 5.76 8.43
N ILE A 629 -21.97 5.36 8.72
CA ILE A 629 -22.36 3.98 8.99
C ILE A 629 -23.17 3.46 7.80
N SER A 630 -22.59 2.56 7.00
CA SER A 630 -23.19 2.11 5.74
C SER A 630 -24.39 1.17 5.92
N HIS A 631 -24.66 0.67 7.13
CA HIS A 631 -25.84 -0.13 7.44
C HIS A 631 -26.54 0.37 8.72
N ASN A 632 -26.55 -0.37 9.83
CA ASN A 632 -27.27 0.04 11.04
C ASN A 632 -26.36 0.66 12.11
N LEU A 633 -26.92 1.64 12.83
CA LEU A 633 -26.46 2.03 14.16
C LEU A 633 -27.35 1.36 15.22
N ASP A 634 -26.83 0.32 15.89
CA ASP A 634 -27.56 -0.56 16.80
C ASP A 634 -27.06 -0.43 18.26
N GLY A 635 -27.64 0.52 18.99
CA GLY A 635 -27.31 0.79 20.40
C GLY A 635 -25.92 1.39 20.63
N GLY A 636 -25.29 1.98 19.59
CA GLY A 636 -24.03 2.71 19.69
C GLY A 636 -24.23 4.22 19.82
N THR A 637 -23.16 4.94 20.14
CA THR A 637 -23.15 6.40 20.34
C THR A 637 -22.17 7.06 19.38
N ILE A 638 -22.61 8.10 18.68
CA ILE A 638 -21.76 8.99 17.87
C ILE A 638 -21.80 10.38 18.50
N ILE A 639 -20.63 10.99 18.67
CA ILE A 639 -20.45 12.37 19.13
C ILE A 639 -19.48 13.03 18.17
N THR A 640 -19.79 14.20 17.64
CA THR A 640 -18.88 14.91 16.71
C THR A 640 -18.31 16.21 17.26
N GLY A 641 -19.04 16.89 18.14
CA GLY A 641 -18.57 17.95 19.03
C GLY A 641 -18.69 19.37 18.45
N SER A 642 -17.62 20.11 18.22
CA SER A 642 -17.75 21.48 17.67
C SER A 642 -17.32 21.50 16.21
N GLY A 643 -18.12 21.97 15.26
CA GLY A 643 -17.80 21.86 13.83
C GLY A 643 -19.07 21.87 12.99
N ASN A 644 -18.97 21.90 11.67
CA ASN A 644 -20.09 21.61 10.78
C ASN A 644 -20.01 20.15 10.37
N ASP A 645 -20.59 19.28 11.18
CA ASP A 645 -20.37 17.85 11.10
C ASP A 645 -21.37 17.15 10.18
N ILE A 646 -20.95 16.03 9.60
CA ILE A 646 -21.79 15.18 8.76
C ILE A 646 -21.87 13.78 9.35
N VAL A 647 -23.05 13.37 9.81
CA VAL A 647 -23.30 12.00 10.27
C VAL A 647 -24.33 11.31 9.39
N THR A 648 -23.92 10.22 8.74
CA THR A 648 -24.79 9.42 7.86
C THR A 648 -24.95 7.99 8.38
N VAL A 649 -26.19 7.53 8.57
CA VAL A 649 -26.54 6.12 8.81
C VAL A 649 -27.43 5.65 7.66
N ASN A 650 -26.90 4.82 6.77
CA ASN A 650 -27.59 4.46 5.51
C ASN A 650 -28.82 3.55 5.68
N ASN A 651 -29.01 2.90 6.83
CA ASN A 651 -30.21 2.11 7.12
C ASN A 651 -30.89 2.56 8.44
N ASP A 652 -31.06 1.67 9.43
CA ASP A 652 -31.82 1.95 10.65
C ASP A 652 -30.91 2.44 11.80
N MET A 653 -31.40 3.42 12.56
CA MET A 653 -30.89 3.75 13.90
C MET A 653 -31.82 3.11 14.94
N LYS A 654 -31.29 2.29 15.85
CA LYS A 654 -32.14 1.54 16.80
C LYS A 654 -31.52 1.22 18.15
N ASN A 655 -32.34 0.69 19.05
CA ASN A 655 -31.93 0.07 20.31
C ASN A 655 -31.17 1.00 21.27
N GLN A 656 -31.66 2.23 21.47
CA GLN A 656 -31.03 3.29 22.28
C GLN A 656 -29.71 3.79 21.70
N ALA A 657 -29.55 3.71 20.38
CA ALA A 657 -28.50 4.46 19.70
C ALA A 657 -28.67 5.96 19.91
N THR A 658 -27.56 6.69 19.89
CA THR A 658 -27.54 8.15 20.07
C THR A 658 -26.59 8.81 19.08
N ILE A 659 -27.00 9.92 18.49
CA ILE A 659 -26.12 10.87 17.78
C ILE A 659 -26.20 12.19 18.51
N ASN A 660 -25.07 12.81 18.81
CA ASN A 660 -24.97 14.17 19.31
C ASN A 660 -23.94 14.93 18.46
N THR A 661 -24.35 15.99 17.75
CA THR A 661 -23.40 16.69 16.85
C THR A 661 -22.75 17.88 17.52
N GLY A 662 -23.47 18.77 18.22
CA GLY A 662 -22.86 19.68 19.19
C GLY A 662 -22.93 21.15 18.77
N GLU A 663 -21.80 21.86 18.62
CA GLU A 663 -21.82 23.27 18.20
C GLU A 663 -21.43 23.41 16.71
N GLY A 664 -22.30 23.97 15.87
CA GLY A 664 -22.03 24.32 14.47
C GLY A 664 -23.22 23.98 13.58
N ASN A 665 -23.06 24.01 12.25
CA ASN A 665 -24.19 23.73 11.34
C ASN A 665 -24.09 22.28 10.85
N ASP A 666 -24.74 21.38 11.57
CA ASP A 666 -24.54 19.95 11.39
C ASP A 666 -25.55 19.34 10.42
N THR A 667 -25.20 18.21 9.83
CA THR A 667 -26.08 17.42 8.97
C THR A 667 -26.14 15.97 9.43
N VAL A 668 -27.32 15.52 9.86
CA VAL A 668 -27.57 14.12 10.22
C VAL A 668 -28.53 13.48 9.23
N THR A 669 -28.11 12.40 8.56
CA THR A 669 -28.95 11.66 7.61
C THR A 669 -29.18 10.22 8.07
N ILE A 670 -30.45 9.83 8.22
CA ILE A 670 -30.85 8.44 8.50
C ILE A 670 -31.61 7.88 7.31
N GLY A 671 -31.09 6.83 6.69
CA GLY A 671 -31.63 6.29 5.44
C GLY A 671 -32.96 5.56 5.57
N ASN A 672 -33.33 5.08 6.75
CA ASN A 672 -34.58 4.35 7.00
C ASN A 672 -35.25 4.76 8.32
N ASN A 673 -35.44 3.87 9.30
CA ASN A 673 -36.19 4.18 10.52
C ASN A 673 -35.29 4.60 11.69
N ILE A 674 -35.86 5.40 12.59
CA ILE A 674 -35.27 5.65 13.92
C ILE A 674 -36.18 4.97 14.97
N ASP A 675 -35.71 3.89 15.60
CA ASP A 675 -36.46 3.11 16.59
C ASP A 675 -35.84 3.19 17.99
N SER A 676 -36.54 3.85 18.91
CA SER A 676 -36.10 3.96 20.32
C SER A 676 -34.66 4.49 20.45
N ALA A 677 -34.29 5.43 19.59
CA ALA A 677 -32.97 6.04 19.47
C ALA A 677 -33.11 7.57 19.37
N SER A 678 -32.04 8.32 19.63
CA SER A 678 -32.13 9.79 19.73
C SER A 678 -31.06 10.51 18.92
N ILE A 679 -31.45 11.66 18.37
CA ILE A 679 -30.55 12.64 17.73
C ILE A 679 -30.66 13.94 18.52
N ASP A 680 -29.54 14.60 18.75
CA ASP A 680 -29.42 15.91 19.40
C ASP A 680 -28.38 16.72 18.62
N THR A 681 -28.78 17.73 17.86
CA THR A 681 -27.83 18.45 16.99
C THR A 681 -27.15 19.62 17.69
N GLY A 682 -27.73 20.14 18.77
CA GLY A 682 -27.04 21.05 19.68
C GLY A 682 -27.27 22.53 19.37
N SER A 683 -26.34 23.23 18.75
CA SER A 683 -26.52 24.65 18.44
C SER A 683 -25.88 25.05 17.13
N GLY A 684 -26.51 25.95 16.39
CA GLY A 684 -26.15 26.32 15.02
C GLY A 684 -27.33 26.02 14.11
N ASN A 685 -27.17 26.12 12.79
CA ASN A 685 -28.29 25.88 11.86
C ASN A 685 -28.19 24.47 11.30
N ASP A 686 -28.87 23.53 11.94
CA ASP A 686 -28.71 22.11 11.70
C ASP A 686 -29.68 21.57 10.64
N THR A 687 -29.34 20.43 10.05
CA THR A 687 -30.20 19.70 9.11
C THR A 687 -30.30 18.24 9.53
N VAL A 688 -31.53 17.74 9.70
CA VAL A 688 -31.78 16.32 9.97
C VAL A 688 -32.67 15.73 8.87
N ASN A 689 -32.13 14.79 8.08
CA ASN A 689 -32.87 14.06 7.04
C ASN A 689 -33.30 12.68 7.55
N ILE A 690 -34.60 12.39 7.43
CA ILE A 690 -35.18 11.10 7.83
C ILE A 690 -35.76 10.40 6.60
N GLY A 691 -35.25 9.20 6.31
CA GLY A 691 -35.66 8.42 5.15
C GLY A 691 -37.02 7.73 5.26
N ASN A 692 -37.55 7.56 6.47
CA ASN A 692 -38.83 6.89 6.72
C ASN A 692 -39.46 7.44 8.01
N LYS A 693 -39.74 6.61 9.02
CA LYS A 693 -40.49 6.98 10.22
C LYS A 693 -39.68 6.92 11.50
N LEU A 694 -40.15 7.69 12.48
CA LEU A 694 -39.79 7.55 13.88
C LEU A 694 -40.65 6.42 14.50
N GLU A 695 -40.05 5.50 15.25
CA GLU A 695 -40.74 4.40 15.94
C GLU A 695 -40.50 4.38 17.46
N ASN A 696 -41.48 3.89 18.20
CA ASN A 696 -41.42 3.69 19.66
C ASN A 696 -41.02 4.96 20.43
N GLN A 697 -39.85 4.98 21.09
CA GLN A 697 -39.38 6.10 21.92
C GLN A 697 -38.35 6.98 21.20
N ALA A 698 -38.25 6.92 19.86
CA ALA A 698 -37.27 7.77 19.17
C ALA A 698 -37.60 9.26 19.30
N SER A 699 -36.56 10.09 19.38
CA SER A 699 -36.66 11.54 19.54
C SER A 699 -35.56 12.27 18.78
N ILE A 700 -35.81 13.51 18.40
CA ILE A 700 -34.87 14.43 17.78
C ILE A 700 -35.00 15.77 18.51
N GLU A 701 -33.88 16.34 18.92
CA GLU A 701 -33.80 17.70 19.44
C GLU A 701 -32.85 18.45 18.52
N MET A 702 -33.34 19.47 17.83
CA MET A 702 -32.55 20.21 16.83
C MET A 702 -31.80 21.40 17.43
N GLY A 703 -32.12 21.76 18.68
CA GLY A 703 -31.27 22.65 19.46
C GLY A 703 -31.56 24.14 19.31
N ASP A 704 -30.53 24.97 19.45
CA ASP A 704 -30.62 26.44 19.27
C ASP A 704 -30.17 26.79 17.85
N GLY A 705 -31.03 27.38 17.01
CA GLY A 705 -30.66 27.46 15.61
C GLY A 705 -31.69 28.04 14.67
N PHE A 706 -31.43 27.85 13.39
CA PHE A 706 -32.45 27.90 12.35
C PHE A 706 -32.38 26.58 11.58
N ASP A 707 -33.15 25.62 12.05
CA ASP A 707 -32.93 24.20 11.81
C ASP A 707 -33.92 23.63 10.80
N ILE A 708 -33.42 22.66 10.01
CA ILE A 708 -34.15 22.04 8.89
C ILE A 708 -34.41 20.57 9.19
N LEU A 709 -35.68 20.20 9.34
CA LEU A 709 -36.12 18.82 9.31
C LEU A 709 -36.51 18.45 7.87
N ASP A 710 -35.67 17.64 7.22
CA ASP A 710 -35.90 17.16 5.86
C ASP A 710 -36.66 15.82 5.88
N LEU A 711 -37.87 15.87 5.34
CA LEU A 711 -38.81 14.76 5.21
C LEU A 711 -39.10 14.39 3.75
N SER A 712 -38.31 14.90 2.80
CA SER A 712 -38.44 14.71 1.34
C SER A 712 -38.37 13.25 0.85
N ARG A 713 -38.35 12.26 1.74
CA ARG A 713 -38.25 10.84 1.39
C ARG A 713 -39.49 10.04 1.78
N ASP A 714 -40.46 10.67 2.44
CA ASP A 714 -41.75 10.07 2.81
C ASP A 714 -42.89 10.58 1.92
N ALA A 715 -43.70 9.65 1.40
CA ALA A 715 -44.76 9.95 0.44
C ALA A 715 -46.06 10.49 1.09
N ASP A 716 -46.25 10.32 2.40
CA ASP A 716 -47.40 10.85 3.16
C ASP A 716 -46.96 11.22 4.59
N ILE A 717 -46.85 12.52 4.89
CA ILE A 717 -46.33 13.03 6.17
C ILE A 717 -47.47 13.39 7.12
N ASP A 718 -47.49 12.74 8.29
CA ASP A 718 -48.42 13.06 9.38
C ASP A 718 -47.63 13.63 10.56
N LEU A 719 -47.57 14.97 10.66
CA LEU A 719 -46.80 15.64 11.72
C LEU A 719 -47.33 15.32 13.12
N THR A 720 -48.58 14.89 13.27
CA THR A 720 -49.10 14.46 14.59
C THR A 720 -48.37 13.24 15.16
N GLN A 721 -47.65 12.48 14.29
CA GLN A 721 -46.83 11.33 14.68
C GLN A 721 -45.37 11.71 14.96
N ILE A 722 -44.98 12.94 14.64
CA ILE A 722 -43.60 13.44 14.65
C ILE A 722 -43.43 14.58 15.68
N SER A 723 -44.41 15.47 15.80
CA SER A 723 -44.35 16.72 16.57
C SER A 723 -44.04 16.54 18.04
N ASN A 724 -44.53 15.47 18.66
CA ASN A 724 -44.23 15.17 20.06
C ASN A 724 -42.85 14.53 20.29
N ARG A 725 -42.05 14.39 19.23
CA ARG A 725 -40.81 13.62 19.19
C ARG A 725 -39.66 14.39 18.56
N VAL A 726 -39.96 15.43 17.79
CA VAL A 726 -38.98 16.37 17.22
C VAL A 726 -39.21 17.73 17.86
N LYS A 727 -38.15 18.48 18.15
CA LYS A 727 -38.23 19.83 18.72
C LYS A 727 -37.19 20.77 18.12
N ASN A 728 -37.51 22.06 18.20
CA ASN A 728 -36.77 23.21 17.70
C ASN A 728 -36.48 23.12 16.20
N ALA A 729 -37.49 22.73 15.41
CA ALA A 729 -37.38 22.78 13.95
C ALA A 729 -38.03 24.06 13.44
N GLU A 730 -37.30 24.86 12.67
CA GLU A 730 -37.82 26.08 12.02
C GLU A 730 -38.28 25.82 10.58
N VAL A 731 -37.71 24.81 9.91
CA VAL A 731 -38.05 24.45 8.53
C VAL A 731 -38.42 22.97 8.45
N ILE A 732 -39.54 22.68 7.78
CA ILE A 732 -39.86 21.35 7.27
C ILE A 732 -39.64 21.37 5.76
N ASP A 733 -38.63 20.63 5.30
CA ASP A 733 -38.36 20.46 3.87
C ASP A 733 -39.04 19.20 3.35
N ILE A 734 -39.91 19.37 2.36
CA ILE A 734 -40.64 18.30 1.67
C ILE A 734 -40.37 18.31 0.16
N ASN A 735 -39.26 18.93 -0.27
CA ASN A 735 -38.89 18.99 -1.69
C ASN A 735 -38.50 17.63 -2.24
N ASP A 736 -39.47 16.90 -2.79
CA ASP A 736 -39.22 15.61 -3.42
C ASP A 736 -39.84 15.44 -4.81
N SER A 737 -39.77 14.22 -5.36
CA SER A 737 -40.31 13.92 -6.69
C SER A 737 -41.79 13.52 -6.71
N SER A 738 -42.46 13.54 -5.57
CA SER A 738 -43.83 13.08 -5.33
C SER A 738 -44.72 14.20 -4.78
N ASP A 739 -46.03 14.08 -5.01
CA ASP A 739 -46.99 15.02 -4.44
C ASP A 739 -47.31 14.55 -3.01
N GLN A 740 -46.96 15.34 -2.00
CA GLN A 740 -47.11 14.98 -0.60
C GLN A 740 -48.27 15.72 0.04
N LYS A 741 -48.98 15.07 0.95
CA LYS A 741 -50.00 15.72 1.80
C LYS A 741 -49.52 15.76 3.24
N VAL A 742 -49.31 16.96 3.78
CA VAL A 742 -48.91 17.17 5.18
C VAL A 742 -50.12 17.58 6.00
N THR A 743 -50.45 16.78 7.01
CA THR A 743 -51.54 17.09 7.95
C THR A 743 -50.97 17.72 9.21
N ILE A 744 -51.49 18.89 9.61
CA ILE A 744 -50.96 19.68 10.74
C ILE A 744 -52.07 20.26 11.63
N ASP A 745 -51.75 20.52 12.90
CA ASP A 745 -52.58 21.27 13.84
C ASP A 745 -51.79 22.32 14.66
N PHE A 746 -52.50 23.10 15.49
CA PHE A 746 -51.86 24.14 16.32
C PHE A 746 -50.88 23.56 17.34
N SER A 747 -51.15 22.39 17.91
CA SER A 747 -50.22 21.74 18.85
C SER A 747 -48.97 21.26 18.16
N ASP A 748 -49.07 20.79 16.92
CA ASP A 748 -47.91 20.32 16.16
C ASP A 748 -46.86 21.42 16.04
N ILE A 749 -47.28 22.66 15.77
CA ILE A 749 -46.35 23.80 15.69
C ILE A 749 -45.70 24.07 17.04
N VAL A 750 -46.51 24.19 18.10
CA VAL A 750 -46.01 24.47 19.46
C VAL A 750 -45.06 23.38 19.97
N ASP A 751 -45.29 22.13 19.59
CA ASP A 751 -44.43 21.01 20.00
C ASP A 751 -43.15 20.92 19.16
N LEU A 752 -43.21 21.28 17.86
CA LEU A 752 -42.07 21.22 16.92
C LEU A 752 -41.11 22.40 17.04
N THR A 753 -41.61 23.61 17.23
CA THR A 753 -40.82 24.85 17.16
C THR A 753 -40.34 25.29 18.54
N ASP A 754 -39.45 26.26 18.57
CA ASP A 754 -39.03 26.94 19.79
C ASP A 754 -40.09 27.93 20.35
N ASP A 755 -39.66 28.79 21.28
CA ASP A 755 -40.52 29.80 21.93
C ASP A 755 -41.11 30.85 20.96
N ASP A 756 -40.54 31.03 19.77
CA ASP A 756 -41.02 32.00 18.77
C ASP A 756 -42.21 31.45 17.96
N ASN A 757 -42.40 30.12 17.96
CA ASN A 757 -43.54 29.44 17.34
C ASN A 757 -43.73 29.77 15.84
N GLU A 758 -42.62 29.87 15.12
CA GLU A 758 -42.58 30.10 13.67
C GLU A 758 -42.10 28.83 12.94
N LEU A 759 -42.82 28.41 11.91
CA LEU A 759 -42.47 27.24 11.10
C LEU A 759 -42.54 27.56 9.61
N VAL A 760 -41.59 27.03 8.83
CA VAL A 760 -41.51 27.22 7.37
C VAL A 760 -41.71 25.87 6.69
N PHE A 761 -42.51 25.84 5.62
CA PHE A 761 -42.62 24.69 4.73
C PHE A 761 -42.05 25.05 3.35
N VAL A 762 -41.13 24.23 2.86
CA VAL A 762 -40.51 24.33 1.54
C VAL A 762 -40.84 23.05 0.77
N GLY A 763 -41.27 23.16 -0.49
CA GLY A 763 -41.85 22.04 -1.22
C GLY A 763 -42.14 22.33 -2.68
N ASN A 764 -42.60 21.32 -3.40
CA ASN A 764 -42.81 21.38 -4.84
C ASN A 764 -44.29 21.59 -5.20
N ASN A 765 -44.52 22.05 -6.44
CA ASN A 765 -45.86 22.20 -6.97
C ASN A 765 -46.59 20.86 -7.09
N GLY A 766 -47.64 20.68 -6.29
CA GLY A 766 -48.40 19.44 -6.15
C GLY A 766 -48.60 19.04 -4.69
N ASP A 767 -47.72 19.53 -3.82
CA ASP A 767 -47.79 19.33 -2.38
C ASP A 767 -48.96 20.10 -1.75
N VAL A 768 -49.51 19.55 -0.66
CA VAL A 768 -50.69 20.09 0.02
C VAL A 768 -50.48 20.13 1.53
N ILE A 769 -50.69 21.31 2.13
CA ILE A 769 -50.84 21.46 3.59
C ILE A 769 -52.33 21.43 3.97
N ASP A 770 -52.70 20.54 4.90
CA ASP A 770 -54.05 20.38 5.44
C ASP A 770 -54.10 20.69 6.94
N PHE A 771 -54.79 21.77 7.30
CA PHE A 771 -55.03 22.17 8.68
C PHE A 771 -56.16 21.33 9.29
N SER A 772 -55.80 20.34 10.09
CA SER A 772 -56.72 19.31 10.59
C SER A 772 -57.58 19.73 11.78
N ASP A 773 -57.26 20.85 12.42
CA ASP A 773 -57.97 21.34 13.61
C ASP A 773 -58.97 22.47 13.32
N ASN A 774 -59.79 22.83 14.33
CA ASN A 774 -60.68 23.99 14.25
C ASN A 774 -59.98 25.27 14.75
N SER A 775 -58.66 25.37 14.59
CA SER A 775 -57.96 26.63 14.80
C SER A 775 -58.50 27.65 13.80
N ASP A 776 -58.74 28.88 14.26
CA ASP A 776 -59.13 29.99 13.39
C ASP A 776 -57.89 30.48 12.59
N TRP A 777 -57.22 29.60 11.85
CA TRP A 777 -56.08 29.92 10.98
C TRP A 777 -56.47 31.00 9.98
N GLN A 778 -55.61 32.00 9.83
CA GLN A 778 -55.86 33.16 8.99
C GLN A 778 -54.65 33.46 8.14
N LEU A 779 -54.87 33.65 6.84
CA LEU A 779 -53.86 34.21 5.96
C LEU A 779 -53.56 35.66 6.38
N ASN A 780 -52.30 35.94 6.75
CA ASN A 780 -51.88 37.24 7.24
C ASN A 780 -51.38 38.14 6.10
N GLY A 781 -52.35 38.77 5.41
CA GLY A 781 -52.10 39.61 4.26
C GLY A 781 -52.12 38.84 2.93
N ASN A 782 -52.11 39.56 1.82
CA ASN A 782 -52.14 38.95 0.47
C ASN A 782 -50.81 39.13 -0.28
N GLU A 783 -49.76 39.58 0.42
CA GLU A 783 -48.45 39.82 -0.16
C GLU A 783 -47.54 38.64 0.16
N THR A 784 -46.82 38.16 -0.85
CA THR A 784 -45.75 37.18 -0.69
C THR A 784 -44.65 37.75 0.21
N LYS A 785 -44.15 36.93 1.13
CA LYS A 785 -43.10 37.25 2.08
C LYS A 785 -41.80 36.53 1.73
N LYS A 786 -40.69 37.07 2.22
CA LYS A 786 -39.40 36.40 2.26
C LYS A 786 -39.14 35.99 3.71
N VAL A 787 -38.63 34.78 3.91
CA VAL A 787 -38.12 34.30 5.18
C VAL A 787 -36.60 34.40 5.11
N ASP A 788 -35.97 35.00 6.13
CA ASP A 788 -34.52 35.10 6.16
C ASP A 788 -33.93 33.70 6.37
N GLY A 789 -32.94 33.30 5.56
CA GLY A 789 -32.32 31.97 5.64
C GLY A 789 -32.92 30.91 4.71
N VAL A 790 -34.10 31.14 4.12
CA VAL A 790 -34.77 30.20 3.21
C VAL A 790 -35.03 30.87 1.85
N ASP A 791 -34.63 30.22 0.76
CA ASP A 791 -34.99 30.69 -0.59
C ASP A 791 -36.44 30.31 -0.89
N GLY A 792 -37.12 31.13 -1.69
CA GLY A 792 -38.54 30.94 -2.00
C GLY A 792 -39.40 32.13 -1.62
N ASP A 793 -40.67 32.03 -2.01
CA ASP A 793 -41.69 33.06 -1.89
C ASP A 793 -42.83 32.48 -1.04
N PHE A 794 -43.16 33.10 0.10
CA PHE A 794 -44.00 32.47 1.12
C PHE A 794 -45.31 33.21 1.41
N LYS A 795 -46.37 32.47 1.74
CA LYS A 795 -47.58 33.00 2.39
C LYS A 795 -47.55 32.70 3.88
N GLU A 796 -47.85 33.69 4.70
CA GLU A 796 -47.93 33.52 6.16
C GLU A 796 -49.36 33.24 6.61
N TYR A 797 -49.52 32.18 7.39
CA TYR A 797 -50.75 31.79 8.07
C TYR A 797 -50.53 31.89 9.57
N VAL A 798 -51.47 32.53 10.29
CA VAL A 798 -51.37 32.74 11.74
C VAL A 798 -52.55 32.14 12.47
N SER A 799 -52.32 31.63 13.67
CA SER A 799 -53.36 31.18 14.60
C SER A 799 -53.03 31.61 16.02
N THR A 800 -54.06 31.79 16.85
CA THR A 800 -53.89 32.17 18.26
C THR A 800 -54.83 31.37 19.14
N GLN A 801 -54.28 30.53 20.03
CA GLN A 801 -55.03 29.79 21.02
C GLN A 801 -54.51 30.04 22.43
N ALA A 802 -55.43 30.22 23.39
CA ALA A 802 -55.10 30.40 24.81
C ALA A 802 -54.05 31.50 25.15
N GLY A 803 -53.78 32.43 24.22
CA GLY A 803 -52.77 33.48 24.38
C GLY A 803 -51.40 33.19 23.78
N VAL A 804 -51.21 32.00 23.20
CA VAL A 804 -50.06 31.63 22.37
C VAL A 804 -50.41 31.89 20.92
N SER A 805 -49.51 32.49 20.16
CA SER A 805 -49.66 32.75 18.73
C SER A 805 -48.62 31.94 17.98
N VAL A 806 -49.01 31.36 16.85
CA VAL A 806 -48.12 30.59 15.96
C VAL A 806 -48.17 31.22 14.57
N SER A 807 -47.06 31.17 13.85
CA SER A 807 -46.94 31.62 12.46
C SER A 807 -46.40 30.48 11.60
N ILE A 808 -47.00 30.25 10.44
CA ILE A 808 -46.50 29.29 9.45
C ILE A 808 -46.28 30.01 8.13
N PHE A 809 -45.10 29.82 7.54
CA PHE A 809 -44.74 30.32 6.21
C PHE A 809 -44.75 29.15 5.23
N ILE A 810 -45.68 29.16 4.28
CA ILE A 810 -45.83 28.09 3.29
C ILE A 810 -45.39 28.63 1.94
N GLU A 811 -44.47 27.92 1.27
CA GLU A 811 -43.98 28.29 -0.05
C GLU A 811 -45.14 28.39 -1.08
N ASP A 812 -45.06 29.37 -1.98
CA ASP A 812 -46.13 29.73 -2.93
C ASP A 812 -46.50 28.59 -3.89
N ASP A 813 -45.58 27.63 -4.07
CA ASP A 813 -45.75 26.43 -4.89
C ASP A 813 -46.53 25.32 -4.17
N ILE A 814 -46.70 25.39 -2.84
CA ILE A 814 -47.48 24.42 -2.07
C ILE A 814 -48.93 24.88 -1.98
N ASP A 815 -49.87 23.97 -2.27
CA ASP A 815 -51.31 24.22 -2.12
C ASP A 815 -51.72 24.12 -0.63
N VAL A 816 -52.70 24.92 -0.24
CA VAL A 816 -53.30 24.86 1.10
C VAL A 816 -54.77 24.45 0.95
N GLU A 817 -55.20 23.37 1.59
CA GLU A 817 -56.61 22.98 1.57
C GLU A 817 -57.45 24.04 2.31
N ASP A 818 -58.26 24.78 1.54
CA ASP A 818 -59.12 25.88 2.02
C ASP A 818 -60.09 25.42 3.14
N PHE A 819 -60.19 26.25 4.19
CA PHE A 819 -61.12 26.14 5.34
C PHE A 819 -62.62 26.00 5.00
#